data_AF-A0A2P7Z3Z6-F1
#
_entry.id   AF-A0A2P7Z3Z6-F1
#
_cell.length_a   1.000
_cell.length_b   1.000
_cell.length_c   1.000
_cell.angle_alpha   90.00
_cell.angle_beta   90.00
_cell.angle_gamma   90.00
#
_symmetry.space_group_name_H-M   'P 1'
#
loop_
_entity.id
_entity.type
_entity.pdbx_description
1 polymer ?
#
loop_
_entity_poly.entity_id
_entity_poly.type
_entity_poly.pdbx_seq_one_letter_code
_entity_poly.pdbx_strand_id
1 'polypeptide(L)'
;MDDPDYDSDDLEFSPPPPNPDASAGARAIQAIRNQASQLRIDSKKAVKQLQSVNGAPMTRVQRAHWTNVWNVFRVEVLKKSADTMPVAEEIERFIMSIPSFISSSYDRDELSWSGISTALKYVVHAIRCKHDAFRFTYNDQQRLKDSIKSGTTDWSIVVQKCLGLALQSALACRVGDASISRGYDDNECITFKDILLKAKIDPQVSDDFPLLDRVSFEAKVKLRYTKGFKRDGSHNLTVLLVSLDDVEYNVVDPLKLLLAHALRHDSVQGATTVDNAVQRALARSGNLIEWKYPDRPVLCALTHKRLDYARGAKAQQLQSTLKEAGAVSGISHQLQCHDIRRGAALEHAQLGGGLNYEASRQALGHSYHSLQNGVTEKYVGYYNTKAALAERIRLEPPDSLGLQTVAEPATTSQKRRKVLTTDIDAYLTLPENAEMHKLKRPRHAATRAINKKRNESSADELPTEADADLEDVETRKRKVPLQQRTPSQMNVGSRHTPIYLSDDDDAETNENAPQLVISSTKQFRSSKNATDKTTVKTETNMDDSPEIDHRLLLLSGISGQSSSEDSMNAPERLASTQAVETVLDEMGMDDNDDSFAARNDSERALPLNTAAGAEIRILQGPASKFVAWLSQINTRVVNDTNPAQHADLDHLRGGSRDEPSFFVHHCRYESEGCTFATTVGPSVARHEGRCTAESRQSEAAKTFSEECDEPDCSYVARGDSRKNVSRKMKRHRESVHPDADSLLTCPIGGRPQCADKFVGSVALQRHKSRYHNDITSQRCPVAGCKIETLWTTPVHLYDHLRSVHKLAGTDASDVMAIAKAKKASE
;
A
#
# COMPACT_ATOMS: atom_id res chain seq x y z
N MET A 1 17.31 -54.66 -78.16
CA MET A 1 17.84 -53.92 -79.32
C MET A 1 18.63 -52.79 -78.72
N ASP A 2 19.91 -53.05 -78.52
CA ASP A 2 20.75 -52.34 -77.57
C ASP A 2 21.97 -51.97 -78.39
N ASP A 3 21.95 -50.75 -78.92
CA ASP A 3 22.92 -50.28 -79.91
C ASP A 3 24.17 -49.81 -79.16
N PRO A 4 25.32 -50.49 -79.28
CA PRO A 4 26.48 -50.22 -78.42
C PRO A 4 27.20 -48.91 -78.78
N ASP A 5 26.88 -48.32 -79.94
CA ASP A 5 27.48 -47.07 -80.44
C ASP A 5 26.65 -45.82 -80.12
N TYR A 6 25.63 -45.91 -79.23
CA TYR A 6 24.90 -44.73 -78.74
C TYR A 6 25.69 -43.97 -77.67
N ASP A 7 26.54 -43.03 -78.10
CA ASP A 7 27.17 -42.04 -77.22
C ASP A 7 26.16 -40.94 -76.83
N SER A 8 26.16 -40.55 -75.54
CA SER A 8 25.28 -39.48 -75.04
C SER A 8 25.79 -38.08 -75.39
N ASP A 9 27.07 -37.94 -75.72
CA ASP A 9 27.71 -36.64 -75.90
C ASP A 9 27.38 -35.99 -77.27
N ASP A 10 26.77 -36.74 -78.20
CA ASP A 10 26.17 -36.22 -79.45
C ASP A 10 24.88 -35.40 -79.22
N LEU A 11 24.34 -35.36 -77.99
CA LEU A 11 23.17 -34.56 -77.63
C LEU A 11 23.53 -33.08 -77.36
N GLU A 12 23.64 -32.27 -78.40
CA GLU A 12 23.74 -30.80 -78.28
C GLU A 12 22.45 -30.19 -77.69
N PHE A 13 22.37 -30.13 -76.35
CA PHE A 13 21.32 -29.40 -75.65
C PHE A 13 21.50 -27.88 -75.82
N SER A 14 20.67 -27.27 -76.66
CA SER A 14 20.59 -25.79 -76.76
C SER A 14 20.36 -25.17 -75.37
N PRO A 15 21.06 -24.07 -75.03
CA PRO A 15 20.99 -23.50 -73.68
C PRO A 15 19.55 -23.13 -73.30
N PRO A 16 19.15 -23.34 -72.03
CA PRO A 16 17.76 -23.16 -71.62
C PRO A 16 17.31 -21.71 -71.88
N PRO A 17 16.06 -21.51 -72.36
CA PRO A 17 15.57 -20.18 -72.71
C PRO A 17 15.67 -19.24 -71.49
N PRO A 18 16.14 -18.00 -71.69
CA PRO A 18 16.37 -17.08 -70.58
C PRO A 18 15.08 -16.84 -69.80
N ASN A 19 15.16 -16.97 -68.47
CA ASN A 19 14.01 -16.88 -67.58
C ASN A 19 13.16 -15.63 -67.90
N PRO A 20 11.86 -15.75 -68.23
CA PRO A 20 11.01 -14.60 -68.60
C PRO A 20 10.96 -13.53 -67.49
N ASP A 21 11.08 -13.94 -66.23
CA ASP A 21 11.10 -13.04 -65.07
C ASP A 21 12.47 -12.37 -64.84
N ALA A 22 13.50 -12.62 -65.66
CA ALA A 22 14.80 -11.94 -65.56
C ALA A 22 14.72 -10.41 -65.78
N SER A 23 13.60 -9.93 -66.35
CA SER A 23 13.27 -8.50 -66.47
C SER A 23 12.41 -7.94 -65.33
N ALA A 24 11.86 -8.80 -64.46
CA ALA A 24 11.01 -8.40 -63.35
C ALA A 24 11.79 -7.51 -62.37
N GLY A 25 11.19 -6.40 -61.94
CA GLY A 25 11.84 -5.43 -61.07
C GLY A 25 12.98 -4.61 -61.70
N ALA A 26 13.42 -4.88 -62.94
CA ALA A 26 14.53 -4.16 -63.58
C ALA A 26 14.33 -2.64 -63.60
N ARG A 27 13.10 -2.16 -63.88
CA ARG A 27 12.75 -0.73 -63.81
C ARG A 27 12.89 -0.15 -62.39
N ALA A 28 12.54 -0.92 -61.35
CA ALA A 28 12.66 -0.49 -59.97
C ALA A 28 14.13 -0.46 -59.52
N ILE A 29 14.93 -1.46 -59.89
CA ILE A 29 16.38 -1.48 -59.67
C ILE A 29 17.05 -0.28 -60.37
N GLN A 30 16.67 0.01 -61.61
CA GLN A 30 17.22 1.15 -62.35
C GLN A 30 16.75 2.50 -61.80
N ALA A 31 15.50 2.62 -61.33
CA ALA A 31 15.03 3.80 -60.62
C ALA A 31 15.80 4.02 -59.29
N ILE A 32 15.99 2.96 -58.50
CA ILE A 32 16.78 3.01 -57.26
C ILE A 32 18.24 3.40 -57.54
N ARG A 33 18.86 2.87 -58.60
CA ARG A 33 20.22 3.27 -59.02
C ARG A 33 20.27 4.74 -59.44
N ASN A 34 19.38 5.16 -60.33
CA ASN A 34 19.33 6.54 -60.84
C ASN A 34 19.02 7.58 -59.75
N GLN A 35 18.25 7.20 -58.73
CA GLN A 35 17.86 8.07 -57.62
C GLN A 35 18.63 7.78 -56.32
N ALA A 36 19.67 6.94 -56.33
CA ALA A 36 20.31 6.42 -55.11
C ALA A 36 20.74 7.52 -54.13
N SER A 37 21.36 8.59 -54.65
CA SER A 37 21.77 9.76 -53.86
C SER A 37 20.58 10.52 -53.27
N GLN A 38 19.51 10.71 -54.04
CA GLN A 38 18.30 11.40 -53.61
C GLN A 38 17.54 10.56 -52.57
N LEU A 39 17.33 9.27 -52.83
CA LEU A 39 16.73 8.32 -51.89
C LEU A 39 17.55 8.23 -50.59
N ARG A 40 18.88 8.33 -50.63
CA ARG A 40 19.74 8.39 -49.44
C ARG A 40 19.59 9.69 -48.65
N ILE A 41 19.37 10.82 -49.34
CA ILE A 41 19.07 12.12 -48.69
C ILE A 41 17.67 12.08 -48.09
N ASP A 42 16.65 11.67 -48.84
CA ASP A 42 15.25 11.69 -48.42
C ASP A 42 14.93 10.64 -47.36
N SER A 43 15.51 9.44 -47.43
CA SER A 43 15.39 8.46 -46.32
C SER A 43 16.07 8.97 -45.05
N LYS A 44 17.27 9.57 -45.14
CA LYS A 44 17.97 10.16 -43.98
C LYS A 44 17.24 11.38 -43.43
N LYS A 45 16.59 12.18 -44.30
CA LYS A 45 15.75 13.32 -43.94
C LYS A 45 14.45 12.86 -43.29
N ALA A 46 13.77 11.87 -43.85
CA ALA A 46 12.58 11.24 -43.27
C ALA A 46 12.91 10.65 -41.89
N VAL A 47 13.94 9.81 -41.76
CA VAL A 47 14.36 9.24 -40.47
C VAL A 47 14.71 10.32 -39.44
N LYS A 48 15.28 11.46 -39.85
CA LYS A 48 15.55 12.61 -38.96
C LYS A 48 14.36 13.56 -38.72
N GLN A 49 13.27 13.44 -39.50
CA GLN A 49 12.06 14.27 -39.37
C GLN A 49 10.84 13.45 -38.90
N LEU A 50 10.96 12.13 -38.77
CA LEU A 50 10.02 11.24 -38.11
C LEU A 50 9.95 11.60 -36.63
N GLN A 51 8.96 12.42 -36.28
CA GLN A 51 8.41 12.46 -34.93
C GLN A 51 7.81 11.08 -34.60
N SER A 52 7.59 10.76 -33.31
CA SER A 52 6.87 9.53 -32.92
C SER A 52 5.37 9.65 -33.22
N VAL A 53 5.00 9.48 -34.49
CA VAL A 53 3.63 9.70 -35.02
C VAL A 53 2.67 8.53 -34.73
N ASN A 54 3.16 7.44 -34.12
CA ASN A 54 2.41 6.19 -33.99
C ASN A 54 1.18 6.33 -33.07
N GLY A 55 0.01 5.92 -33.55
CA GLY A 55 -1.27 5.94 -32.82
C GLY A 55 -2.31 6.89 -33.42
N ALA A 56 -3.57 6.73 -33.00
CA ALA A 56 -4.67 7.57 -33.48
C ALA A 56 -4.47 9.05 -33.09
N PRO A 57 -5.14 10.02 -33.77
CA PRO A 57 -4.97 11.44 -33.48
C PRO A 57 -5.16 11.81 -32.00
N MET A 58 -6.17 11.23 -31.33
CA MET A 58 -6.41 11.45 -29.90
C MET A 58 -5.30 10.85 -29.02
N THR A 59 -4.81 9.64 -29.33
CA THR A 59 -3.65 9.00 -28.68
C THR A 59 -2.41 9.90 -28.76
N ARG A 60 -2.18 10.53 -29.92
CA ARG A 60 -1.06 11.48 -30.13
C ARG A 60 -1.23 12.76 -29.31
N VAL A 61 -2.44 13.32 -29.25
CA VAL A 61 -2.75 14.50 -28.42
C VAL A 61 -2.54 14.19 -26.94
N GLN A 62 -3.04 13.06 -26.44
CA GLN A 62 -2.81 12.61 -25.05
C GLN A 62 -1.32 12.40 -24.76
N ARG A 63 -0.58 11.71 -25.65
CA ARG A 63 0.87 11.52 -25.49
C ARG A 63 1.60 12.86 -25.38
N ALA A 64 1.30 13.81 -26.27
CA ALA A 64 1.90 15.15 -26.25
C ALA A 64 1.52 15.94 -24.98
N HIS A 65 0.26 15.90 -24.56
CA HIS A 65 -0.22 16.51 -23.32
C HIS A 65 0.54 16.00 -22.10
N TRP A 66 0.56 14.68 -21.87
CA TRP A 66 1.24 14.09 -20.71
C TRP A 66 2.76 14.27 -20.76
N THR A 67 3.38 14.25 -21.95
CA THR A 67 4.80 14.59 -22.13
C THR A 67 5.09 16.03 -21.70
N ASN A 68 4.25 16.99 -22.09
CA ASN A 68 4.42 18.40 -21.73
C ASN A 68 4.20 18.63 -20.23
N VAL A 69 3.15 18.03 -19.65
CA VAL A 69 2.83 18.12 -18.22
C VAL A 69 3.96 17.53 -17.36
N TRP A 70 4.54 16.39 -17.76
CA TRP A 70 5.73 15.81 -17.14
C TRP A 70 6.97 16.70 -17.26
N ASN A 71 7.26 17.25 -18.45
CA ASN A 71 8.39 18.14 -18.64
C ASN A 71 8.29 19.41 -17.78
N VAL A 72 7.09 20.00 -17.68
CA VAL A 72 6.81 21.13 -16.77
C VAL A 72 6.98 20.71 -15.32
N PHE A 73 6.49 19.54 -14.90
CA PHE A 73 6.70 19.04 -13.53
C PHE A 73 8.18 18.86 -13.19
N ARG A 74 9.00 18.29 -14.08
CA ARG A 74 10.45 18.16 -13.84
C ARG A 74 11.16 19.51 -13.73
N VAL A 75 10.86 20.45 -14.63
CA VAL A 75 11.50 21.76 -14.66
C VAL A 75 11.03 22.64 -13.50
N GLU A 76 9.74 22.66 -13.19
CA GLU A 76 9.17 23.59 -12.21
C GLU A 76 8.96 23.04 -10.80
N VAL A 77 8.67 21.75 -10.63
CA VAL A 77 8.51 21.14 -9.29
C VAL A 77 9.80 20.48 -8.84
N LEU A 78 10.44 19.66 -9.68
CA LEU A 78 11.68 18.96 -9.31
C LEU A 78 12.97 19.81 -9.53
N LYS A 79 12.85 20.97 -10.19
CA LYS A 79 13.95 21.85 -10.63
C LYS A 79 15.10 21.10 -11.34
N LYS A 80 14.75 20.12 -12.18
CA LYS A 80 15.66 19.31 -13.02
C LYS A 80 15.42 19.58 -14.50
N SER A 81 16.50 19.63 -15.29
CA SER A 81 16.35 19.75 -16.76
C SER A 81 15.66 18.51 -17.33
N ALA A 82 14.67 18.74 -18.20
CA ALA A 82 13.98 17.72 -18.96
C ALA A 82 14.90 16.88 -19.87
N ASP A 83 16.16 17.30 -20.09
CA ASP A 83 17.17 16.57 -20.88
C ASP A 83 18.03 15.61 -20.05
N THR A 84 17.93 15.65 -18.72
CA THR A 84 18.59 14.65 -17.85
C THR A 84 17.77 13.36 -17.79
N MET A 85 18.41 12.18 -17.78
CA MET A 85 17.68 10.93 -17.56
C MET A 85 17.01 10.95 -16.16
N PRO A 86 15.70 10.71 -16.05
CA PRO A 86 15.01 10.66 -14.76
C PRO A 86 15.28 9.34 -14.03
N VAL A 87 15.08 9.34 -12.70
CA VAL A 87 14.98 8.13 -11.87
C VAL A 87 13.53 7.82 -11.53
N ALA A 88 13.22 6.58 -11.14
CA ALA A 88 11.84 6.14 -10.87
C ALA A 88 11.11 6.99 -9.81
N GLU A 89 11.78 7.43 -8.75
CA GLU A 89 11.25 8.33 -7.72
C GLU A 89 10.65 9.63 -8.32
N GLU A 90 11.21 10.15 -9.42
CA GLU A 90 10.66 11.34 -10.08
C GLU A 90 9.29 11.05 -10.70
N ILE A 91 9.11 9.85 -11.24
CA ILE A 91 7.86 9.39 -11.88
C ILE A 91 6.82 9.07 -10.80
N GLU A 92 7.20 8.39 -9.72
CA GLU A 92 6.33 8.18 -8.55
C GLU A 92 5.79 9.51 -8.01
N ARG A 93 6.68 10.48 -7.76
CA ARG A 93 6.31 11.80 -7.24
C ARG A 93 5.43 12.59 -8.22
N PHE A 94 5.62 12.42 -9.53
CA PHE A 94 4.70 12.98 -10.53
C PHE A 94 3.31 12.37 -10.43
N ILE A 95 3.21 11.03 -10.48
CA ILE A 95 1.93 10.33 -10.45
C ILE A 95 1.16 10.62 -9.14
N MET A 96 1.85 10.60 -8.00
CA MET A 96 1.26 10.94 -6.69
C MET A 96 0.79 12.40 -6.60
N SER A 97 1.33 13.30 -7.44
CA SER A 97 0.97 14.72 -7.49
C SER A 97 -0.14 15.03 -8.50
N ILE A 98 -0.42 14.18 -9.50
CA ILE A 98 -1.49 14.43 -10.51
C ILE A 98 -2.82 14.90 -9.89
N PRO A 99 -3.32 14.32 -8.78
CA PRO A 99 -4.56 14.76 -8.14
C PRO A 99 -4.57 16.17 -7.53
N SER A 100 -3.43 16.87 -7.43
CA SER A 100 -3.41 18.26 -6.93
C SER A 100 -3.41 19.33 -8.04
N PHE A 101 -3.26 18.95 -9.31
CA PHE A 101 -3.20 19.90 -10.43
C PHE A 101 -3.98 19.48 -11.69
N ILE A 102 -4.70 18.36 -11.66
CA ILE A 102 -5.61 17.95 -12.75
C ILE A 102 -6.99 17.62 -12.16
N SER A 103 -7.97 18.46 -12.44
CA SER A 103 -9.38 18.17 -12.17
C SER A 103 -9.94 17.17 -13.17
N SER A 104 -10.88 16.32 -12.74
CA SER A 104 -11.72 15.55 -13.66
C SER A 104 -12.61 16.51 -14.48
N SER A 105 -12.93 16.14 -15.74
CA SER A 105 -13.90 16.90 -16.56
C SER A 105 -15.36 16.66 -16.16
N TYR A 106 -15.61 15.67 -15.31
CA TYR A 106 -16.86 15.52 -14.56
C TYR A 106 -16.71 16.17 -13.19
N ASP A 107 -17.82 16.70 -12.66
CA ASP A 107 -17.90 17.45 -11.39
C ASP A 107 -17.70 16.55 -10.16
N ARG A 108 -16.49 16.01 -10.05
CA ARG A 108 -15.97 15.14 -8.98
C ARG A 108 -14.50 15.48 -8.80
N ASP A 109 -14.06 15.65 -7.55
CA ASP A 109 -12.65 15.93 -7.21
C ASP A 109 -11.72 14.71 -7.36
N GLU A 110 -12.17 13.66 -8.05
CA GLU A 110 -11.52 12.35 -8.16
C GLU A 110 -11.15 12.06 -9.62
N LEU A 111 -9.86 11.88 -9.91
CA LEU A 111 -9.41 11.32 -11.20
C LEU A 111 -9.75 9.84 -11.30
N SER A 112 -10.08 9.39 -12.52
CA SER A 112 -10.21 7.96 -12.80
C SER A 112 -8.85 7.25 -12.77
N TRP A 113 -8.87 5.98 -12.32
CA TRP A 113 -7.76 5.04 -12.47
C TRP A 113 -7.16 5.05 -13.88
N SER A 114 -8.03 4.99 -14.89
CA SER A 114 -7.65 5.01 -16.30
C SER A 114 -6.90 6.27 -16.69
N GLY A 115 -7.21 7.44 -16.12
CA GLY A 115 -6.48 8.68 -16.35
C GLY A 115 -5.05 8.62 -15.82
N ILE A 116 -4.86 8.08 -14.61
CA ILE A 116 -3.55 7.95 -13.97
C ILE A 116 -2.69 6.89 -14.68
N SER A 117 -3.25 5.73 -15.01
CA SER A 117 -2.57 4.70 -15.80
C SER A 117 -2.17 5.22 -17.20
N THR A 118 -3.07 5.97 -17.86
CA THR A 118 -2.79 6.64 -19.14
C THR A 118 -1.64 7.65 -19.03
N ALA A 119 -1.60 8.43 -17.93
CA ALA A 119 -0.51 9.35 -17.66
C ALA A 119 0.83 8.63 -17.56
N LEU A 120 0.91 7.56 -16.77
CA LEU A 120 2.12 6.74 -16.65
C LEU A 120 2.55 6.16 -18.01
N LYS A 121 1.61 5.51 -18.73
CA LYS A 121 1.84 4.88 -20.03
C LYS A 121 2.53 5.82 -21.02
N TYR A 122 2.05 7.07 -21.12
CA TYR A 122 2.66 8.05 -22.03
C TYR A 122 3.93 8.70 -21.49
N VAL A 123 4.05 8.93 -20.18
CA VAL A 123 5.27 9.49 -19.58
C VAL A 123 6.45 8.51 -19.69
N VAL A 124 6.26 7.24 -19.34
CA VAL A 124 7.29 6.20 -19.48
C VAL A 124 7.70 6.01 -20.94
N HIS A 125 6.74 6.05 -21.87
CA HIS A 125 7.03 6.03 -23.31
C HIS A 125 7.87 7.24 -23.75
N ALA A 126 7.48 8.46 -23.36
CA ALA A 126 8.21 9.68 -23.70
C ALA A 126 9.63 9.71 -23.10
N ILE A 127 9.82 9.20 -21.88
CA ILE A 127 11.13 9.03 -21.24
C ILE A 127 11.99 8.04 -22.05
N ARG A 128 11.46 6.86 -22.39
CA ARG A 128 12.20 5.85 -23.17
C ARG A 128 12.61 6.37 -24.55
N CYS A 129 11.71 7.07 -25.26
CA CYS A 129 12.03 7.70 -26.55
C CYS A 129 13.04 8.86 -26.50
N LYS A 130 13.46 9.30 -25.30
CA LYS A 130 14.48 10.34 -25.10
C LYS A 130 15.74 9.82 -24.40
N HIS A 131 15.63 8.71 -23.69
CA HIS A 131 16.66 8.12 -22.85
C HIS A 131 16.66 6.59 -23.06
N ASP A 132 17.33 6.11 -24.11
CA ASP A 132 17.33 4.68 -24.49
C ASP A 132 17.86 3.76 -23.39
N ALA A 133 18.66 4.29 -22.45
CA ALA A 133 19.17 3.59 -21.27
C ALA A 133 18.18 3.48 -20.10
N PHE A 134 17.04 4.21 -20.11
CA PHE A 134 16.10 4.23 -18.99
C PHE A 134 15.38 2.88 -18.82
N ARG A 135 15.59 2.22 -17.68
CA ARG A 135 14.89 1.00 -17.25
C ARG A 135 14.43 1.16 -15.80
N PHE A 136 13.29 0.59 -15.47
CA PHE A 136 12.87 0.40 -14.07
C PHE A 136 13.56 -0.85 -13.51
N THR A 137 14.09 -0.78 -12.28
CA THR A 137 14.43 -2.01 -11.54
C THR A 137 13.16 -2.74 -11.12
N TYR A 138 13.25 -4.01 -10.70
CA TYR A 138 12.11 -4.75 -10.17
C TYR A 138 11.43 -4.02 -9.00
N ASN A 139 12.22 -3.47 -8.07
CA ASN A 139 11.71 -2.71 -6.93
C ASN A 139 11.01 -1.41 -7.37
N ASP A 140 11.50 -0.73 -8.41
CA ASP A 140 10.81 0.43 -8.97
C ASP A 140 9.47 0.05 -9.62
N GLN A 141 9.41 -1.10 -10.31
CA GLN A 141 8.15 -1.58 -10.90
C GLN A 141 7.12 -1.91 -9.82
N GLN A 142 7.51 -2.62 -8.76
CA GLN A 142 6.59 -2.91 -7.65
C GLN A 142 6.20 -1.64 -6.90
N ARG A 143 7.16 -0.75 -6.58
CA ARG A 143 6.85 0.56 -5.97
C ARG A 143 5.94 1.42 -6.82
N LEU A 144 6.04 1.40 -8.15
CA LEU A 144 5.05 2.03 -9.02
C LEU A 144 3.69 1.32 -8.96
N LYS A 145 3.64 -0.02 -9.10
CA LYS A 145 2.39 -0.78 -9.01
C LYS A 145 1.66 -0.47 -7.69
N ASP A 146 2.37 -0.47 -6.57
CA ASP A 146 1.84 -0.20 -5.24
C ASP A 146 1.50 1.28 -5.02
N SER A 147 2.39 2.21 -5.37
CA SER A 147 2.13 3.66 -5.26
C SER A 147 0.95 4.12 -6.12
N ILE A 148 0.62 3.37 -7.17
CA ILE A 148 -0.53 3.66 -8.02
C ILE A 148 -1.77 2.93 -7.49
N LYS A 149 -1.74 1.59 -7.29
CA LYS A 149 -2.87 0.79 -6.77
C LYS A 149 -3.33 1.19 -5.37
N SER A 150 -2.40 1.59 -4.51
CA SER A 150 -2.58 1.74 -3.07
C SER A 150 -2.17 3.12 -2.53
N GLY A 151 -1.47 3.94 -3.34
CA GLY A 151 -0.71 5.08 -2.84
C GLY A 151 0.57 4.64 -2.12
N THR A 152 1.41 5.59 -1.72
CA THR A 152 2.36 5.33 -0.62
C THR A 152 1.55 5.13 0.66
N THR A 153 1.14 3.89 0.94
CA THR A 153 0.33 3.56 2.12
C THR A 153 1.06 3.93 3.39
N ASP A 154 0.46 4.81 4.20
CA ASP A 154 0.88 5.03 5.58
C ASP A 154 0.96 3.66 6.30
N TRP A 155 2.06 3.42 7.01
CA TRP A 155 2.25 2.21 7.82
C TRP A 155 1.09 1.98 8.80
N SER A 156 0.36 3.01 9.20
CA SER A 156 -0.90 2.90 9.95
C SER A 156 -1.94 2.01 9.27
N ILE A 157 -2.05 2.10 7.94
CA ILE A 157 -2.94 1.27 7.13
C ILE A 157 -2.46 -0.18 7.15
N VAL A 158 -1.15 -0.40 7.01
CA VAL A 158 -0.54 -1.75 7.04
C VAL A 158 -0.69 -2.40 8.42
N VAL A 159 -0.34 -1.68 9.50
CA VAL A 159 -0.52 -2.13 10.88
C VAL A 159 -1.98 -2.42 11.19
N GLN A 160 -2.93 -1.56 10.76
CA GLN A 160 -4.36 -1.82 10.95
C GLN A 160 -4.86 -3.01 10.11
N LYS A 161 -4.31 -3.25 8.91
CA LYS A 161 -4.58 -4.44 8.10
C LYS A 161 -4.14 -5.71 8.83
N CYS A 162 -2.89 -5.77 9.29
CA CYS A 162 -2.36 -6.89 10.08
C CYS A 162 -3.15 -7.11 11.37
N LEU A 163 -3.39 -6.04 12.15
CA LEU A 163 -4.20 -6.07 13.37
C LEU A 163 -5.62 -6.58 13.09
N GLY A 164 -6.25 -6.14 12.00
CA GLY A 164 -7.61 -6.55 11.63
C GLY A 164 -7.73 -8.05 11.38
N LEU A 165 -6.71 -8.69 10.78
CA LEU A 165 -6.69 -10.14 10.58
C LEU A 165 -6.32 -10.90 11.87
N ALA A 166 -5.25 -10.46 12.56
CA ALA A 166 -4.78 -11.09 13.80
C ALA A 166 -5.82 -11.03 14.92
N LEU A 167 -6.50 -9.89 15.09
CA LEU A 167 -7.57 -9.71 16.08
C LEU A 167 -8.81 -10.53 15.73
N GLN A 168 -9.17 -10.69 14.44
CA GLN A 168 -10.30 -11.54 14.06
C GLN A 168 -10.01 -13.04 14.30
N SER A 169 -8.76 -13.47 14.07
CA SER A 169 -8.26 -14.80 14.41
C SER A 169 -8.33 -15.05 15.92
N ALA A 170 -7.63 -14.22 16.71
CA ALA A 170 -7.49 -14.43 18.15
C ALA A 170 -8.81 -14.32 18.93
N LEU A 171 -9.78 -13.53 18.46
CA LEU A 171 -11.13 -13.46 19.04
C LEU A 171 -12.08 -14.56 18.54
N ALA A 172 -11.62 -15.45 17.65
CA ALA A 172 -12.40 -16.44 16.91
C ALA A 172 -13.70 -15.85 16.28
N CYS A 173 -13.75 -14.54 16.03
CA CYS A 173 -15.00 -13.81 15.84
C CYS A 173 -15.41 -13.77 14.36
N ARG A 174 -16.66 -13.40 14.06
CA ARG A 174 -17.01 -13.06 12.68
C ARG A 174 -16.46 -11.67 12.39
N VAL A 175 -16.06 -11.44 11.14
CA VAL A 175 -15.63 -10.12 10.65
C VAL A 175 -16.59 -9.00 11.05
N GLY A 176 -17.91 -9.25 11.01
CA GLY A 176 -18.96 -8.31 11.38
C GLY A 176 -19.28 -8.21 12.88
N ASP A 177 -18.61 -8.97 13.74
CA ASP A 177 -18.68 -8.85 15.21
C ASP A 177 -17.62 -7.85 15.72
N ALA A 178 -16.45 -7.79 15.06
CA ALA A 178 -15.39 -6.80 15.32
C ALA A 178 -15.52 -5.51 14.48
N SER A 179 -15.95 -5.62 13.21
CA SER A 179 -16.09 -4.49 12.28
C SER A 179 -17.56 -4.23 11.90
N ILE A 180 -17.88 -3.07 11.32
CA ILE A 180 -19.26 -2.69 10.97
C ILE A 180 -19.83 -3.70 9.97
N SER A 181 -20.97 -4.28 10.36
CA SER A 181 -21.78 -5.16 9.51
C SER A 181 -22.60 -4.37 8.48
N ARG A 182 -22.87 -4.95 7.31
CA ARG A 182 -23.65 -4.30 6.24
C ARG A 182 -25.03 -3.87 6.74
N GLY A 183 -25.28 -2.56 6.73
CA GLY A 183 -26.57 -1.97 7.10
C GLY A 183 -26.73 -1.57 8.57
N TYR A 184 -25.66 -1.67 9.37
CA TYR A 184 -25.56 -1.18 10.75
C TYR A 184 -24.89 0.19 10.79
N ASP A 185 -24.99 0.87 11.93
CA ASP A 185 -24.54 2.26 12.10
C ASP A 185 -23.01 2.32 12.32
N ASP A 186 -22.35 3.46 12.02
CA ASP A 186 -20.87 3.57 11.95
C ASP A 186 -20.13 3.25 13.27
N ASN A 187 -20.84 3.18 14.39
CA ASN A 187 -20.34 2.87 15.73
C ASN A 187 -20.64 1.43 16.19
N GLU A 188 -21.36 0.61 15.42
CA GLU A 188 -21.72 -0.79 15.79
C GLU A 188 -20.56 -1.78 15.48
N CYS A 189 -19.37 -1.49 16.04
CA CYS A 189 -18.10 -2.21 15.91
C CYS A 189 -17.30 -2.20 17.24
N ILE A 190 -16.11 -2.81 17.27
CA ILE A 190 -15.25 -2.83 18.47
C ILE A 190 -14.50 -1.49 18.67
N THR A 191 -14.60 -0.93 19.88
CA THR A 191 -14.02 0.36 20.28
C THR A 191 -13.00 0.19 21.40
N PHE A 192 -12.10 1.14 21.63
CA PHE A 192 -11.00 0.95 22.60
C PHE A 192 -11.49 0.60 24.02
N LYS A 193 -12.61 1.18 24.47
CA LYS A 193 -13.25 0.82 25.77
C LYS A 193 -13.74 -0.63 25.88
N ASP A 194 -13.84 -1.37 24.77
CA ASP A 194 -14.17 -2.79 24.76
C ASP A 194 -12.95 -3.66 25.08
N ILE A 195 -11.75 -3.09 25.15
CA ILE A 195 -10.49 -3.79 25.43
C ILE A 195 -9.89 -3.24 26.73
N LEU A 196 -9.85 -4.07 27.77
CA LEU A 196 -9.07 -3.81 28.97
C LEU A 196 -7.71 -4.47 28.81
N LEU A 197 -6.71 -3.71 28.35
CA LEU A 197 -5.32 -4.17 28.16
C LEU A 197 -4.51 -3.96 29.44
N LYS A 198 -3.91 -5.02 29.97
CA LYS A 198 -3.15 -5.09 31.21
C LYS A 198 -1.69 -5.41 30.93
N ALA A 199 -0.78 -4.70 31.58
CA ALA A 199 0.65 -4.97 31.57
C ALA A 199 1.06 -5.80 32.81
N LYS A 200 1.91 -6.81 32.62
CA LYS A 200 2.36 -7.71 33.69
C LYS A 200 3.86 -7.98 33.54
N ILE A 201 4.64 -7.50 34.50
CA ILE A 201 6.07 -7.83 34.58
C ILE A 201 6.19 -9.35 34.76
N ASP A 202 7.02 -9.99 33.94
CA ASP A 202 7.46 -11.35 34.19
C ASP A 202 8.61 -11.34 35.22
N PRO A 203 8.45 -11.95 36.41
CA PRO A 203 9.49 -12.00 37.43
C PRO A 203 10.69 -12.90 37.07
N GLN A 204 10.63 -13.66 35.96
CA GLN A 204 11.74 -14.51 35.50
C GLN A 204 12.73 -13.77 34.59
N VAL A 205 12.37 -12.61 34.04
CA VAL A 205 13.22 -11.85 33.10
C VAL A 205 14.05 -10.79 33.85
N SER A 206 15.38 -10.82 33.69
CA SER A 206 16.32 -9.96 34.40
C SER A 206 16.04 -8.46 34.22
N ASP A 207 16.45 -7.65 35.21
CA ASP A 207 16.36 -6.19 35.14
C ASP A 207 17.17 -5.56 33.99
N ASP A 208 18.13 -6.29 33.43
CA ASP A 208 18.98 -5.85 32.31
C ASP A 208 18.22 -5.71 30.97
N PHE A 209 17.04 -6.32 30.84
CA PHE A 209 16.26 -6.27 29.60
C PHE A 209 15.40 -5.00 29.50
N PRO A 210 15.12 -4.47 28.29
CA PRO A 210 14.19 -3.36 28.10
C PRO A 210 12.82 -3.66 28.70
N LEU A 211 12.15 -2.66 29.29
CA LEU A 211 10.93 -2.86 30.07
C LEU A 211 9.83 -3.60 29.29
N LEU A 212 9.67 -3.33 27.99
CA LEU A 212 8.68 -4.02 27.18
C LEU A 212 9.00 -5.52 26.95
N ASP A 213 10.28 -5.88 26.89
CA ASP A 213 10.72 -7.28 26.73
C ASP A 213 10.60 -8.07 28.06
N ARG A 214 10.31 -7.36 29.16
CA ARG A 214 10.04 -7.92 30.50
C ARG A 214 8.54 -7.96 30.83
N VAL A 215 7.67 -7.58 29.89
CA VAL A 215 6.24 -7.37 30.15
C VAL A 215 5.38 -8.19 29.19
N SER A 216 4.65 -9.14 29.78
CA SER A 216 3.55 -9.83 29.11
C SER A 216 2.29 -8.95 29.12
N PHE A 217 1.50 -9.07 28.05
CA PHE A 217 0.20 -8.41 27.95
C PHE A 217 -0.94 -9.42 28.13
N GLU A 218 -1.92 -9.06 28.95
CA GLU A 218 -3.18 -9.78 29.14
C GLU A 218 -4.31 -8.82 28.73
N ALA A 219 -5.31 -9.25 27.95
CA ALA A 219 -6.40 -8.38 27.52
C ALA A 219 -7.78 -9.04 27.66
N LYS A 220 -8.73 -8.32 28.28
CA LYS A 220 -10.15 -8.71 28.34
C LYS A 220 -10.92 -7.93 27.28
N VAL A 221 -11.45 -8.64 26.28
CA VAL A 221 -12.09 -8.06 25.09
C VAL A 221 -13.59 -8.37 25.06
N LYS A 222 -14.44 -7.34 24.93
CA LYS A 222 -15.91 -7.43 24.97
C LYS A 222 -16.54 -7.21 23.60
N LEU A 223 -16.97 -8.27 22.93
CA LEU A 223 -17.68 -8.21 21.66
C LEU A 223 -19.15 -7.81 21.88
N ARG A 224 -19.43 -6.50 21.84
CA ARG A 224 -20.79 -5.95 22.00
C ARG A 224 -21.76 -6.24 20.85
N TYR A 225 -21.25 -6.50 19.66
CA TYR A 225 -22.03 -6.46 18.42
C TYR A 225 -22.11 -7.83 17.72
N THR A 226 -22.33 -8.91 18.47
CA THR A 226 -22.36 -10.29 17.94
C THR A 226 -23.58 -10.58 17.04
N LYS A 227 -23.38 -11.38 15.99
CA LYS A 227 -24.46 -11.81 15.08
C LYS A 227 -25.64 -12.43 15.84
N GLY A 228 -26.79 -11.75 15.80
CA GLY A 228 -28.05 -12.16 16.43
C GLY A 228 -28.42 -11.30 17.64
N PHE A 229 -27.42 -10.71 18.32
CA PHE A 229 -27.60 -10.01 19.60
C PHE A 229 -27.01 -8.59 19.61
N LYS A 230 -26.78 -7.98 18.44
CA LYS A 230 -26.16 -6.64 18.25
C LYS A 230 -26.72 -5.47 19.07
N ARG A 231 -27.89 -5.62 19.70
CA ARG A 231 -28.55 -4.60 20.55
C ARG A 231 -29.06 -5.19 21.87
N ASP A 232 -28.45 -6.27 22.32
CA ASP A 232 -28.76 -6.98 23.57
C ASP A 232 -27.47 -7.25 24.36
N GLY A 233 -27.24 -6.42 25.38
CA GLY A 233 -26.03 -6.47 26.18
C GLY A 233 -25.89 -7.71 27.08
N SER A 234 -26.94 -8.52 27.23
CA SER A 234 -26.86 -9.77 28.01
C SER A 234 -26.09 -10.88 27.28
N HIS A 235 -25.95 -10.77 25.96
CA HIS A 235 -25.30 -11.77 25.09
C HIS A 235 -23.92 -11.30 24.55
N ASN A 236 -23.27 -10.38 25.28
CA ASN A 236 -21.93 -9.87 24.96
C ASN A 236 -20.86 -10.97 25.18
N LEU A 237 -20.27 -11.50 24.11
CA LEU A 237 -19.17 -12.45 24.23
C LEU A 237 -17.92 -11.74 24.77
N THR A 238 -17.33 -12.27 25.85
CA THR A 238 -16.06 -11.79 26.39
C THR A 238 -14.96 -12.82 26.12
N VAL A 239 -13.85 -12.37 25.54
CA VAL A 239 -12.67 -13.20 25.24
C VAL A 239 -11.50 -12.69 26.09
N LEU A 240 -10.68 -13.61 26.59
CA LEU A 240 -9.39 -13.29 27.19
C LEU A 240 -8.29 -13.59 26.18
N LEU A 241 -7.40 -12.63 25.95
CA LEU A 241 -6.21 -12.76 25.11
C LEU A 241 -4.96 -12.62 25.98
N VAL A 242 -3.88 -13.26 25.55
CA VAL A 242 -2.53 -13.09 26.09
C VAL A 242 -1.59 -12.77 24.92
N SER A 243 -0.54 -11.99 25.16
CA SER A 243 0.54 -11.82 24.17
C SER A 243 1.25 -13.15 23.94
N LEU A 244 1.98 -13.21 22.83
CA LEU A 244 2.79 -14.38 22.46
C LEU A 244 4.22 -14.14 22.94
N ASP A 245 4.84 -15.11 23.60
CA ASP A 245 6.14 -14.90 24.22
C ASP A 245 7.29 -14.94 23.18
N ASP A 246 7.08 -15.61 22.03
CA ASP A 246 8.04 -15.67 20.93
C ASP A 246 8.09 -14.36 20.10
N VAL A 247 9.30 -13.94 19.75
CA VAL A 247 9.59 -12.78 18.90
C VAL A 247 9.21 -13.00 17.44
N GLU A 248 9.25 -14.23 16.92
CA GLU A 248 8.83 -14.54 15.55
C GLU A 248 7.34 -14.26 15.33
N TYR A 249 6.53 -14.37 16.40
CA TYR A 249 5.10 -14.10 16.36
C TYR A 249 4.72 -12.63 16.59
N ASN A 250 5.68 -11.72 16.77
CA ASN A 250 5.41 -10.28 16.96
C ASN A 250 4.55 -9.69 15.83
N VAL A 251 4.84 -10.03 14.58
CA VAL A 251 4.10 -9.58 13.37
C VAL A 251 2.63 -10.05 13.31
N VAL A 252 2.23 -10.97 14.18
CA VAL A 252 0.90 -11.61 14.24
C VAL A 252 0.33 -11.68 15.65
N ASP A 253 0.93 -10.97 16.62
CA ASP A 253 0.45 -10.80 17.99
C ASP A 253 -0.57 -9.64 18.02
N PRO A 254 -1.85 -9.91 18.34
CA PRO A 254 -2.90 -8.89 18.28
C PRO A 254 -2.74 -7.81 19.35
N LEU A 255 -2.05 -8.06 20.47
CA LEU A 255 -1.89 -7.10 21.56
C LEU A 255 -0.72 -6.17 21.30
N LYS A 256 0.40 -6.68 20.77
CA LYS A 256 1.53 -5.86 20.33
C LYS A 256 1.15 -4.99 19.12
N LEU A 257 0.42 -5.55 18.15
CA LEU A 257 -0.13 -4.79 17.02
C LEU A 257 -1.15 -3.74 17.48
N LEU A 258 -2.01 -4.05 18.46
CA LEU A 258 -2.94 -3.09 19.06
C LEU A 258 -2.21 -1.94 19.75
N LEU A 259 -1.17 -2.23 20.53
CA LEU A 259 -0.41 -1.20 21.25
C LEU A 259 0.38 -0.31 20.28
N ALA A 260 1.00 -0.88 19.25
CA ALA A 260 1.62 -0.13 18.16
C ALA A 260 0.60 0.79 17.47
N HIS A 261 -0.54 0.23 17.04
CA HIS A 261 -1.62 0.99 16.40
C HIS A 261 -2.18 2.11 17.29
N ALA A 262 -2.37 1.85 18.59
CA ALA A 262 -2.86 2.84 19.54
C ALA A 262 -1.87 4.01 19.71
N LEU A 263 -0.57 3.73 19.78
CA LEU A 263 0.48 4.75 19.89
C LEU A 263 0.61 5.60 18.61
N ARG A 264 0.54 4.97 17.42
CA ARG A 264 0.55 5.68 16.11
C ARG A 264 -0.54 6.75 15.96
N HIS A 265 -1.60 6.68 16.75
CA HIS A 265 -2.82 7.51 16.60
C HIS A 265 -3.18 8.32 17.84
N ASP A 266 -2.24 8.44 18.77
CA ASP A 266 -2.42 9.09 20.07
C ASP A 266 -3.65 8.57 20.84
N SER A 267 -3.94 7.27 20.74
CA SER A 267 -5.06 6.63 21.43
C SER A 267 -4.72 6.21 22.86
N VAL A 268 -3.47 6.37 23.33
CA VAL A 268 -3.02 6.01 24.69
C VAL A 268 -2.89 7.27 25.57
N GLN A 269 -3.48 7.24 26.77
CA GLN A 269 -3.62 8.42 27.61
C GLN A 269 -2.30 8.83 28.29
N GLY A 270 -1.74 9.95 27.83
CA GLY A 270 -0.55 10.58 28.41
C GLY A 270 0.78 9.88 28.09
N ALA A 271 0.81 8.94 27.15
CA ALA A 271 2.02 8.28 26.68
C ALA A 271 2.33 8.66 25.22
N THR A 272 3.61 8.86 24.91
CA THR A 272 4.13 9.06 23.55
C THR A 272 4.90 7.84 23.05
N THR A 273 5.62 7.15 23.94
CA THR A 273 6.41 5.95 23.66
C THR A 273 5.81 4.72 24.34
N VAL A 274 6.20 3.53 23.87
CA VAL A 274 5.72 2.27 24.42
C VAL A 274 6.17 2.03 25.88
N ASP A 275 7.42 2.36 26.22
CA ASP A 275 7.91 2.25 27.61
C ASP A 275 7.14 3.20 28.54
N ASN A 276 6.83 4.42 28.10
CA ASN A 276 6.01 5.36 28.87
C ASN A 276 4.58 4.82 29.07
N ALA A 277 3.96 4.23 28.05
CA ALA A 277 2.66 3.58 28.19
C ALA A 277 2.67 2.44 29.23
N VAL A 278 3.71 1.59 29.19
CA VAL A 278 3.86 0.47 30.13
C VAL A 278 4.20 0.95 31.55
N GLN A 279 5.11 1.91 31.71
CA GLN A 279 5.40 2.54 33.02
C GLN A 279 4.14 3.16 33.63
N ARG A 280 3.35 3.90 32.82
CA ARG A 280 2.08 4.50 33.27
C ARG A 280 1.02 3.47 33.63
N ALA A 281 0.99 2.31 32.98
CA ALA A 281 0.12 1.21 33.37
C ALA A 281 0.60 0.59 34.70
N LEU A 282 1.86 0.17 34.79
CA LEU A 282 2.44 -0.49 35.96
C LEU A 282 2.45 0.39 37.23
N ALA A 283 2.52 1.72 37.08
CA ALA A 283 2.42 2.66 38.19
C ALA A 283 1.00 2.82 38.78
N ARG A 284 -0.01 2.11 38.24
CA ARG A 284 -1.41 2.22 38.64
C ARG A 284 -1.96 0.90 39.19
N SER A 285 -2.81 1.01 40.21
CA SER A 285 -3.60 -0.11 40.74
C SER A 285 -4.39 -0.82 39.62
N GLY A 286 -4.01 -2.06 39.32
CA GLY A 286 -4.63 -2.90 38.29
C GLY A 286 -3.83 -3.05 36.98
N ASN A 287 -2.74 -2.29 36.82
CA ASN A 287 -1.80 -2.34 35.70
C ASN A 287 -2.42 -2.13 34.29
N LEU A 288 -3.49 -1.34 34.19
CA LEU A 288 -4.22 -1.13 32.93
C LEU A 288 -3.65 0.02 32.08
N ILE A 289 -3.57 -0.20 30.77
CA ILE A 289 -3.35 0.85 29.76
C ILE A 289 -4.63 1.70 29.65
N GLU A 290 -4.52 3.01 29.86
CA GLU A 290 -5.63 3.94 29.63
C GLU A 290 -5.73 4.39 28.17
N TRP A 291 -6.95 4.41 27.64
CA TRP A 291 -7.24 4.92 26.31
C TRP A 291 -7.64 6.40 26.34
N LYS A 292 -6.98 7.23 25.52
CA LYS A 292 -7.32 8.66 25.36
C LYS A 292 -8.67 8.87 24.66
N TYR A 293 -9.03 7.95 23.77
CA TYR A 293 -10.26 7.99 22.96
C TYR A 293 -11.06 6.69 23.12
N PRO A 294 -11.72 6.46 24.27
CA PRO A 294 -12.38 5.19 24.59
C PRO A 294 -13.45 4.76 23.57
N ASP A 295 -14.22 5.71 23.03
CA ASP A 295 -15.27 5.46 22.02
C ASP A 295 -14.75 5.32 20.59
N ARG A 296 -13.46 5.56 20.32
CA ARG A 296 -12.88 5.42 18.99
C ARG A 296 -12.88 3.93 18.58
N PRO A 297 -13.22 3.60 17.31
CA PRO A 297 -13.05 2.25 16.77
C PRO A 297 -11.59 1.78 16.84
N VAL A 298 -11.38 0.51 17.20
CA VAL A 298 -10.02 -0.11 17.19
C VAL A 298 -9.58 -0.41 15.76
N LEU A 299 -10.54 -0.68 14.88
CA LEU A 299 -10.32 -0.79 13.43
C LEU A 299 -11.10 0.36 12.81
N CYS A 300 -10.42 1.37 12.28
CA CYS A 300 -11.00 2.54 11.64
C CYS A 300 -11.32 2.29 10.15
N ALA A 301 -12.24 3.08 9.59
CA ALA A 301 -12.51 3.07 8.15
C ALA A 301 -11.27 3.55 7.36
N LEU A 302 -10.93 2.85 6.28
CA LEU A 302 -9.92 3.33 5.33
C LEU A 302 -10.55 4.33 4.35
N THR A 303 -9.90 5.48 4.20
CA THR A 303 -10.03 6.32 2.99
C THR A 303 -8.79 6.10 2.11
N HIS A 304 -8.79 6.61 0.87
CA HIS A 304 -7.70 6.38 -0.10
C HIS A 304 -6.28 6.76 0.36
N LYS A 305 -6.11 7.55 1.42
CA LYS A 305 -4.79 8.00 1.92
C LYS A 305 -4.64 8.03 3.45
N ARG A 306 -5.67 7.74 4.24
CA ARG A 306 -5.65 7.84 5.71
C ARG A 306 -6.76 7.03 6.39
N LEU A 307 -6.63 6.84 7.70
CA LEU A 307 -7.71 6.35 8.55
C LEU A 307 -8.75 7.46 8.78
N ASP A 308 -10.04 7.11 8.77
CA ASP A 308 -11.13 7.95 9.30
C ASP A 308 -11.44 7.49 10.74
N TYR A 309 -10.80 8.16 11.70
CA TYR A 309 -10.91 7.85 13.14
C TYR A 309 -12.32 8.01 13.71
N ALA A 310 -13.27 8.62 12.97
CA ALA A 310 -14.66 8.80 13.40
C ALA A 310 -15.56 7.62 13.01
N ARG A 311 -15.06 6.63 12.25
CA ARG A 311 -15.85 5.52 11.71
C ARG A 311 -15.15 4.18 11.87
N GLY A 312 -15.92 3.13 12.18
CA GLY A 312 -15.41 1.78 12.17
C GLY A 312 -15.01 1.29 10.77
N ALA A 313 -14.09 0.33 10.71
CA ALA A 313 -13.85 -0.49 9.53
C ALA A 313 -15.15 -1.18 9.12
N LYS A 314 -15.42 -1.28 7.81
CA LYS A 314 -16.53 -2.10 7.30
C LYS A 314 -16.06 -3.53 7.06
N ALA A 315 -16.92 -4.52 7.23
CA ALA A 315 -16.55 -5.93 7.03
C ALA A 315 -15.90 -6.23 5.65
N GLN A 316 -16.26 -5.47 4.61
CA GLN A 316 -15.65 -5.56 3.27
C GLN A 316 -14.18 -5.13 3.24
N GLN A 317 -13.75 -4.25 4.15
CA GLN A 317 -12.36 -3.78 4.29
C GLN A 317 -11.44 -4.91 4.74
N LEU A 318 -11.84 -5.66 5.78
CA LEU A 318 -11.11 -6.84 6.25
C LEU A 318 -11.14 -7.96 5.20
N GLN A 319 -12.26 -8.12 4.47
CA GLN A 319 -12.35 -9.08 3.36
C GLN A 319 -11.46 -8.71 2.16
N SER A 320 -11.26 -7.41 1.88
CA SER A 320 -10.29 -6.96 0.89
C SER A 320 -8.86 -7.19 1.38
N THR A 321 -8.60 -6.88 2.66
CA THR A 321 -7.30 -7.09 3.32
C THR A 321 -6.86 -8.55 3.30
N LEU A 322 -7.79 -9.49 3.52
CA LEU A 322 -7.50 -10.92 3.47
C LEU A 322 -7.22 -11.41 2.04
N LYS A 323 -7.92 -10.88 1.02
CA LYS A 323 -7.62 -11.20 -0.38
C LYS A 323 -6.23 -10.69 -0.79
N GLU A 324 -5.89 -9.49 -0.37
CA GLU A 324 -4.57 -8.87 -0.57
C GLU A 324 -3.47 -9.69 0.12
N ALA A 325 -3.64 -10.04 1.40
CA ALA A 325 -2.71 -10.90 2.14
C ALA A 325 -2.59 -12.30 1.53
N GLY A 326 -3.69 -12.88 1.03
CA GLY A 326 -3.68 -14.16 0.31
C GLY A 326 -2.86 -14.10 -0.97
N ALA A 327 -3.10 -13.09 -1.81
CA ALA A 327 -2.37 -12.89 -3.06
C ALA A 327 -0.87 -12.65 -2.82
N VAL A 328 -0.51 -11.82 -1.83
CA VAL A 328 0.89 -11.59 -1.43
C VAL A 328 1.55 -12.87 -0.90
N SER A 329 0.79 -13.74 -0.23
CA SER A 329 1.26 -15.05 0.26
C SER A 329 1.26 -16.16 -0.80
N GLY A 330 0.96 -15.86 -2.07
CA GLY A 330 0.86 -16.86 -3.14
C GLY A 330 -0.34 -17.82 -3.02
N ILE A 331 -1.32 -17.52 -2.16
CA ILE A 331 -2.52 -18.35 -1.95
C ILE A 331 -3.50 -18.09 -3.09
N SER A 332 -3.57 -19.02 -4.04
CA SER A 332 -4.46 -18.98 -5.20
C SER A 332 -5.95 -19.21 -4.87
N HIS A 333 -6.27 -19.65 -3.65
CA HIS A 333 -7.66 -19.87 -3.23
C HIS A 333 -8.36 -18.58 -2.78
N GLN A 334 -9.65 -18.44 -3.08
CA GLN A 334 -10.43 -17.24 -2.73
C GLN A 334 -10.78 -17.19 -1.23
N LEU A 335 -9.82 -16.78 -0.41
CA LEU A 335 -9.96 -16.65 1.04
C LEU A 335 -11.14 -15.73 1.43
N GLN A 336 -11.96 -16.21 2.37
CA GLN A 336 -13.02 -15.44 3.02
C GLN A 336 -12.68 -15.16 4.48
N CYS A 337 -13.15 -14.04 5.04
CA CYS A 337 -12.99 -13.79 6.49
C CYS A 337 -13.67 -14.84 7.38
N HIS A 338 -14.49 -15.72 6.80
CA HIS A 338 -15.03 -16.88 7.48
C HIS A 338 -13.99 -17.98 7.71
N ASP A 339 -12.96 -18.08 6.86
CA ASP A 339 -11.93 -19.11 6.92
C ASP A 339 -10.96 -18.87 8.07
N ILE A 340 -10.66 -17.60 8.38
CA ILE A 340 -9.95 -17.21 9.62
C ILE A 340 -10.66 -17.80 10.86
N ARG A 341 -11.99 -17.72 10.89
CA ARG A 341 -12.82 -18.27 11.98
C ARG A 341 -12.95 -19.79 11.95
N ARG A 342 -12.71 -20.45 10.80
CA ARG A 342 -12.57 -21.91 10.70
C ARG A 342 -11.20 -22.36 11.22
N GLY A 343 -10.13 -21.65 10.89
CA GLY A 343 -8.79 -21.88 11.43
C GLY A 343 -8.78 -21.80 12.96
N ALA A 344 -9.26 -20.68 13.52
CA ALA A 344 -9.42 -20.55 14.97
C ALA A 344 -10.30 -21.65 15.58
N ALA A 345 -11.39 -22.08 14.92
CA ALA A 345 -12.20 -23.20 15.40
C ALA A 345 -11.40 -24.51 15.47
N LEU A 346 -10.60 -24.82 14.45
CA LEU A 346 -9.75 -26.01 14.40
C LEU A 346 -8.64 -25.95 15.45
N GLU A 347 -8.00 -24.80 15.64
CA GLU A 347 -7.02 -24.55 16.71
C GLU A 347 -7.64 -24.82 18.09
N HIS A 348 -8.82 -24.23 18.37
CA HIS A 348 -9.58 -24.50 19.61
C HIS A 348 -10.01 -25.96 19.76
N ALA A 349 -10.15 -26.72 18.66
CA ALA A 349 -10.44 -28.15 18.68
C ALA A 349 -9.21 -29.03 18.93
N GLN A 350 -7.99 -28.47 18.86
CA GLN A 350 -6.73 -29.21 18.97
C GLN A 350 -5.99 -28.96 20.29
N LEU A 351 -6.37 -27.90 21.02
CA LEU A 351 -5.95 -27.65 22.40
C LEU A 351 -6.25 -28.86 23.31
N GLY A 352 -5.20 -29.42 23.89
CA GLY A 352 -5.27 -30.61 24.78
C GLY A 352 -5.00 -31.96 24.10
N GLY A 353 -4.57 -31.99 22.84
CA GLY A 353 -4.08 -33.22 22.18
C GLY A 353 -5.19 -34.15 21.65
N GLY A 354 -6.43 -33.69 21.59
CA GLY A 354 -7.56 -34.42 21.03
C GLY A 354 -8.74 -33.49 20.68
N LEU A 355 -9.67 -33.97 19.84
CA LEU A 355 -10.77 -33.18 19.27
C LEU A 355 -11.73 -32.60 20.32
N ASN A 356 -11.51 -31.34 20.70
CA ASN A 356 -12.32 -30.62 21.67
C ASN A 356 -13.35 -29.68 21.00
N TYR A 357 -14.44 -30.25 20.50
CA TYR A 357 -15.56 -29.48 19.93
C TYR A 357 -16.25 -28.56 20.95
N GLU A 358 -16.13 -28.83 22.25
CA GLU A 358 -16.73 -27.98 23.31
C GLU A 358 -15.93 -26.69 23.53
N ALA A 359 -14.59 -26.76 23.57
CA ALA A 359 -13.73 -25.58 23.56
C ALA A 359 -13.98 -24.72 22.29
N SER A 360 -14.09 -25.39 21.14
CA SER A 360 -14.47 -24.76 19.87
C SER A 360 -15.83 -24.07 19.93
N ARG A 361 -16.84 -24.74 20.55
CA ARG A 361 -18.18 -24.17 20.73
C ARG A 361 -18.14 -22.91 21.59
N GLN A 362 -17.41 -22.94 22.70
CA GLN A 362 -17.28 -21.82 23.63
C GLN A 362 -16.59 -20.63 22.98
N ALA A 363 -15.42 -20.84 22.37
CA ALA A 363 -14.66 -19.79 21.67
C ALA A 363 -15.45 -19.13 20.53
N LEU A 364 -16.16 -19.92 19.73
CA LEU A 364 -17.00 -19.41 18.65
C LEU A 364 -18.25 -18.66 19.15
N GLY A 365 -18.58 -18.70 20.44
CA GLY A 365 -19.86 -18.20 20.97
C GLY A 365 -21.06 -18.97 20.39
N HIS A 366 -20.89 -20.27 20.16
CA HIS A 366 -21.95 -21.16 19.66
C HIS A 366 -22.79 -21.70 20.83
N SER A 367 -24.09 -21.90 20.60
CA SER A 367 -24.98 -22.53 21.59
C SER A 367 -24.80 -24.04 21.62
N TYR A 368 -25.24 -24.73 22.69
CA TYR A 368 -25.27 -26.21 22.71
C TYR A 368 -26.12 -26.79 21.57
N HIS A 369 -27.23 -26.12 21.20
CA HIS A 369 -28.04 -26.47 20.04
C HIS A 369 -27.28 -26.28 18.70
N SER A 370 -26.26 -25.41 18.65
CA SER A 370 -25.40 -25.28 17.47
C SER A 370 -24.43 -26.45 17.35
N LEU A 371 -23.89 -26.94 18.48
CA LEU A 371 -23.07 -28.17 18.53
C LEU A 371 -23.93 -29.40 18.17
N GLN A 372 -25.09 -29.58 18.83
CA GLN A 372 -26.01 -30.70 18.53
C GLN A 372 -26.48 -30.78 17.07
N ASN A 373 -26.46 -29.66 16.34
CA ASN A 373 -26.82 -29.58 14.92
C ASN A 373 -25.60 -29.73 13.97
N GLY A 374 -24.42 -30.14 14.45
CA GLY A 374 -23.21 -30.30 13.64
C GLY A 374 -22.59 -28.98 13.16
N VAL A 375 -23.02 -27.84 13.70
CA VAL A 375 -22.59 -26.52 13.20
C VAL A 375 -21.18 -26.18 13.69
N THR A 376 -20.80 -26.59 14.90
CA THR A 376 -19.44 -26.33 15.40
C THR A 376 -18.43 -27.23 14.68
N GLU A 377 -18.78 -28.49 14.48
CA GLU A 377 -18.08 -29.50 13.71
C GLU A 377 -17.84 -29.03 12.27
N LYS A 378 -18.84 -28.41 11.63
CA LYS A 378 -18.70 -27.80 10.28
C LYS A 378 -17.82 -26.53 10.25
N TYR A 379 -17.47 -25.92 11.39
CA TYR A 379 -16.44 -24.87 11.46
C TYR A 379 -15.04 -25.45 11.70
N VAL A 380 -14.93 -26.49 12.55
CA VAL A 380 -13.66 -27.22 12.80
C VAL A 380 -13.18 -27.96 11.54
N GLY A 381 -14.11 -28.58 10.80
CA GLY A 381 -13.80 -29.33 9.59
C GLY A 381 -13.09 -30.67 9.87
N TYR A 382 -12.23 -31.09 8.95
CA TYR A 382 -11.48 -32.34 9.08
C TYR A 382 -10.23 -32.16 9.95
N TYR A 383 -10.01 -33.10 10.87
CA TYR A 383 -8.89 -33.08 11.79
C TYR A 383 -7.55 -33.25 11.07
N ASN A 384 -6.71 -32.21 11.10
CA ASN A 384 -5.36 -32.21 10.53
C ASN A 384 -4.32 -32.01 11.63
N THR A 385 -3.55 -33.05 11.94
CA THR A 385 -2.69 -33.19 13.15
C THR A 385 -1.42 -32.31 13.18
N LYS A 386 -1.40 -31.17 12.48
CA LYS A 386 -0.17 -30.39 12.21
C LYS A 386 -0.30 -28.86 12.35
N ALA A 387 -1.38 -28.30 12.91
CA ALA A 387 -1.52 -26.85 13.06
C ALA A 387 -0.84 -26.34 14.35
N ALA A 388 0.22 -25.54 14.21
CA ALA A 388 1.01 -25.04 15.34
C ALA A 388 0.42 -23.79 16.05
N LEU A 389 -0.62 -23.16 15.52
CA LEU A 389 -1.19 -21.91 16.05
C LEU A 389 -1.90 -22.05 17.41
N ALA A 390 -2.03 -23.26 17.95
CA ALA A 390 -2.70 -23.54 19.21
C ALA A 390 -2.06 -22.85 20.44
N GLU A 391 -0.76 -22.52 20.40
CA GLU A 391 -0.03 -21.92 21.53
C GLU A 391 -0.58 -20.56 22.02
N ARG A 392 -1.40 -19.91 21.19
CA ARG A 392 -1.98 -18.58 21.45
C ARG A 392 -3.10 -18.55 22.49
N ILE A 393 -3.63 -19.70 22.90
CA ILE A 393 -4.89 -19.81 23.62
C ILE A 393 -4.74 -20.59 24.92
N ARG A 394 -4.98 -19.93 26.06
CA ARG A 394 -5.22 -20.59 27.35
C ARG A 394 -6.72 -20.71 27.58
N LEU A 395 -7.23 -21.94 27.62
CA LEU A 395 -8.65 -22.23 27.90
C LEU A 395 -9.00 -22.10 29.40
N GLU A 396 -8.03 -22.33 30.28
CA GLU A 396 -8.20 -22.17 31.72
C GLU A 396 -7.71 -20.79 32.17
N PRO A 397 -8.52 -20.00 32.90
CA PRO A 397 -8.13 -18.67 33.35
C PRO A 397 -7.28 -18.73 34.63
N PRO A 398 -6.00 -18.31 34.61
CA PRO A 398 -5.22 -18.19 35.85
C PRO A 398 -5.79 -17.05 36.72
N ASP A 399 -6.33 -17.42 37.89
CA ASP A 399 -6.78 -16.55 38.99
C ASP A 399 -7.53 -15.26 38.61
N SER A 400 -8.47 -15.36 37.67
CA SER A 400 -9.52 -14.34 37.42
C SER A 400 -9.05 -12.88 37.24
N LEU A 401 -7.81 -12.67 36.79
CA LEU A 401 -7.11 -11.37 36.68
C LEU A 401 -6.95 -10.58 38.01
N GLY A 402 -7.36 -11.14 39.15
CA GLY A 402 -7.56 -10.42 40.42
C GLY A 402 -8.79 -9.50 40.43
N LEU A 403 -9.71 -9.64 39.47
CA LEU A 403 -10.91 -8.81 39.34
C LEU A 403 -12.12 -9.53 39.94
N GLN A 404 -12.72 -8.96 40.99
CA GLN A 404 -14.02 -9.41 41.48
C GLN A 404 -15.10 -9.17 40.42
N THR A 405 -15.38 -10.18 39.61
CA THR A 405 -16.60 -10.21 38.79
C THR A 405 -17.79 -10.45 39.71
N VAL A 406 -18.45 -9.36 40.12
CA VAL A 406 -19.83 -9.43 40.62
C VAL A 406 -20.65 -10.13 39.53
N ALA A 407 -21.20 -11.30 39.86
CA ALA A 407 -22.10 -12.00 38.96
C ALA A 407 -23.42 -11.24 38.89
N GLU A 408 -23.60 -10.43 37.85
CA GLU A 408 -24.90 -9.82 37.57
C GLU A 408 -25.97 -10.92 37.50
N PRO A 409 -27.08 -10.81 38.25
CA PRO A 409 -28.12 -11.82 38.22
C PRO A 409 -28.72 -11.88 36.82
N ALA A 410 -28.66 -13.06 36.20
CA ALA A 410 -29.12 -13.27 34.83
C ALA A 410 -30.64 -13.07 34.73
N THR A 411 -31.06 -11.83 34.47
CA THR A 411 -32.46 -11.50 34.17
C THR A 411 -32.90 -12.29 32.94
N THR A 412 -33.99 -13.03 33.07
CA THR A 412 -34.50 -13.93 32.03
C THR A 412 -35.14 -13.12 30.91
N SER A 413 -34.30 -12.56 30.02
CA SER A 413 -34.75 -11.69 28.94
C SER A 413 -35.85 -12.36 28.12
N GLN A 414 -37.01 -11.73 28.03
CA GLN A 414 -38.10 -12.24 27.21
C GLN A 414 -37.63 -12.27 25.75
N LYS A 415 -37.64 -13.46 25.13
CA LYS A 415 -37.16 -13.66 23.75
C LYS A 415 -37.92 -12.74 22.79
N ARG A 416 -37.28 -11.63 22.40
CA ARG A 416 -37.86 -10.59 21.54
C ARG A 416 -38.45 -11.23 20.27
N ARG A 417 -39.77 -11.10 20.09
CA ARG A 417 -40.48 -11.62 18.91
C ARG A 417 -39.84 -11.05 17.65
N LYS A 418 -39.35 -11.94 16.77
CA LYS A 418 -38.85 -11.58 15.43
C LYS A 418 -39.90 -10.72 14.72
N VAL A 419 -39.46 -9.65 14.08
CA VAL A 419 -40.32 -8.87 13.17
C VAL A 419 -40.74 -9.80 12.02
N LEU A 420 -42.03 -10.09 11.92
CA LEU A 420 -42.60 -10.92 10.85
C LEU A 420 -42.84 -10.08 9.59
N THR A 421 -42.98 -10.70 8.41
CA THR A 421 -43.35 -9.99 7.17
C THR A 421 -44.67 -9.23 7.34
N THR A 422 -45.62 -9.81 8.09
CA THR A 422 -46.87 -9.15 8.49
C THR A 422 -46.65 -7.90 9.34
N ASP A 423 -45.66 -7.90 10.23
CA ASP A 423 -45.32 -6.74 11.06
C ASP A 423 -44.74 -5.61 10.18
N ILE A 424 -43.96 -5.96 9.14
CA ILE A 424 -43.37 -5.00 8.17
C ILE A 424 -44.46 -4.39 7.29
N ASP A 425 -45.34 -5.23 6.75
CA ASP A 425 -46.37 -4.80 5.81
C ASP A 425 -47.45 -3.97 6.51
N ALA A 426 -47.86 -4.36 7.72
CA ALA A 426 -48.74 -3.54 8.56
C ALA A 426 -48.12 -2.21 8.98
N TYR A 427 -46.80 -2.12 9.14
CA TYR A 427 -46.10 -0.86 9.39
C TYR A 427 -46.10 0.06 8.17
N LEU A 428 -45.92 -0.53 6.97
CA LEU A 428 -45.94 0.18 5.68
C LEU A 428 -47.34 0.66 5.25
N THR A 429 -48.43 0.05 5.74
CA THR A 429 -49.80 0.51 5.43
C THR A 429 -50.28 1.66 6.33
N LEU A 430 -49.54 2.05 7.37
CA LEU A 430 -49.87 3.21 8.19
C LEU A 430 -49.65 4.53 7.40
N PRO A 431 -50.61 5.48 7.39
CA PRO A 431 -50.48 6.74 6.66
C PRO A 431 -49.23 7.56 7.03
N GLU A 432 -48.81 7.51 8.30
CA GLU A 432 -47.58 8.16 8.80
C GLU A 432 -46.30 7.68 8.09
N ASN A 433 -46.31 6.47 7.52
CA ASN A 433 -45.16 5.85 6.86
C ASN A 433 -45.27 5.89 5.31
N ALA A 434 -46.22 6.63 4.74
CA ALA A 434 -46.44 6.69 3.28
C ALA A 434 -45.15 7.07 2.50
N GLU A 435 -44.33 7.96 3.04
CA GLU A 435 -43.03 8.36 2.46
C GLU A 435 -42.02 7.20 2.37
N MET A 436 -42.14 6.15 3.19
CA MET A 436 -41.23 5.00 3.13
C MET A 436 -41.36 4.21 1.81
N HIS A 437 -42.52 4.26 1.14
CA HIS A 437 -42.71 3.63 -0.18
C HIS A 437 -41.90 4.32 -1.28
N LYS A 438 -41.50 5.58 -1.08
CA LYS A 438 -40.62 6.32 -2.01
C LYS A 438 -39.13 5.94 -1.84
N LEU A 439 -38.78 5.22 -0.77
CA LEU A 439 -37.41 4.76 -0.54
C LEU A 439 -37.06 3.57 -1.44
N LYS A 440 -35.81 3.50 -1.90
CA LYS A 440 -35.34 2.44 -2.82
C LYS A 440 -35.41 1.00 -2.25
N ARG A 441 -35.73 0.82 -0.95
CA ARG A 441 -35.94 -0.46 -0.24
C ARG A 441 -36.95 -0.31 0.93
N PRO A 442 -38.26 -0.14 0.69
CA PRO A 442 -39.25 0.24 1.72
C PRO A 442 -39.30 -0.72 2.91
N ARG A 443 -39.42 -2.03 2.63
CA ARG A 443 -39.49 -3.08 3.67
C ARG A 443 -38.28 -3.07 4.61
N HIS A 444 -37.06 -2.81 4.12
CA HIS A 444 -35.86 -2.74 4.98
C HIS A 444 -35.86 -1.50 5.87
N ALA A 445 -36.35 -0.36 5.38
CA ALA A 445 -36.53 0.85 6.19
C ALA A 445 -37.56 0.62 7.30
N ALA A 446 -38.71 0.02 6.97
CA ALA A 446 -39.73 -0.37 7.93
C ALA A 446 -39.20 -1.35 8.99
N THR A 447 -38.44 -2.39 8.62
CA THR A 447 -37.81 -3.30 9.59
C THR A 447 -36.89 -2.56 10.57
N ARG A 448 -36.13 -1.55 10.11
CA ARG A 448 -35.33 -0.70 11.02
C ARG A 448 -36.21 0.16 11.91
N ALA A 449 -37.25 0.78 11.38
CA ALA A 449 -38.16 1.65 12.13
C ALA A 449 -38.92 0.88 13.23
N ILE A 450 -39.41 -0.33 12.94
CA ILE A 450 -40.04 -1.23 13.92
C ILE A 450 -39.04 -1.59 15.03
N ASN A 451 -37.82 -1.99 14.68
CA ASN A 451 -36.78 -2.32 15.66
C ASN A 451 -36.26 -1.10 16.43
N LYS A 452 -36.43 0.13 15.90
CA LYS A 452 -36.14 1.38 16.60
C LYS A 452 -37.26 1.71 17.60
N LYS A 453 -38.53 1.79 17.17
CA LYS A 453 -39.68 2.03 18.07
C LYS A 453 -39.72 0.99 19.21
N ARG A 454 -39.45 -0.30 18.92
CA ARG A 454 -39.37 -1.38 19.94
C ARG A 454 -38.16 -1.30 20.88
N ASN A 455 -37.11 -0.56 20.53
CA ASN A 455 -35.99 -0.31 21.44
C ASN A 455 -36.28 0.89 22.35
N GLU A 456 -36.86 1.94 21.78
CA GLU A 456 -37.26 3.16 22.51
C GLU A 456 -38.31 2.82 23.58
N SER A 457 -39.37 2.08 23.21
CA SER A 457 -40.38 1.62 24.17
C SER A 457 -39.88 0.66 25.26
N SER A 458 -38.65 0.13 25.16
CA SER A 458 -38.03 -0.71 26.20
C SER A 458 -36.96 0.05 27.00
N ALA A 459 -36.76 1.34 26.75
CA ALA A 459 -35.91 2.21 27.56
C ALA A 459 -36.71 2.96 28.64
N ASP A 460 -37.98 3.26 28.37
CA ASP A 460 -38.86 4.03 29.26
C ASP A 460 -39.49 3.18 30.39
N GLU A 461 -39.49 1.84 30.29
CA GLU A 461 -39.97 0.90 31.33
C GLU A 461 -38.90 0.58 32.39
N LEU A 462 -38.22 1.60 32.92
CA LEU A 462 -37.40 1.48 34.12
C LEU A 462 -38.26 1.70 35.37
N PRO A 463 -38.28 0.79 36.37
CA PRO A 463 -39.01 1.02 37.61
C PRO A 463 -38.41 2.21 38.38
N THR A 464 -39.24 3.21 38.70
CA THR A 464 -38.89 4.22 39.70
C THR A 464 -38.94 3.58 41.08
N GLU A 465 -37.80 3.47 41.75
CA GLU A 465 -37.71 3.00 43.14
C GLU A 465 -38.30 4.05 44.10
N ALA A 466 -39.52 3.79 44.57
CA ALA A 466 -40.14 4.44 45.73
C ALA A 466 -41.13 3.47 46.40
N ASP A 467 -41.32 3.65 47.71
CA ASP A 467 -42.41 3.10 48.52
C ASP A 467 -42.59 1.56 48.52
N ALA A 468 -41.62 0.88 49.15
CA ALA A 468 -41.73 -0.52 49.56
C ALA A 468 -42.26 -0.65 51.00
N ASP A 469 -43.56 -0.40 51.21
CA ASP A 469 -44.23 -0.66 52.48
C ASP A 469 -44.56 -2.16 52.66
N LEU A 470 -44.54 -2.62 53.93
CA LEU A 470 -44.71 -4.01 54.33
C LEU A 470 -46.11 -4.27 54.91
N GLU A 471 -46.94 -5.10 54.26
CA GLU A 471 -48.06 -5.80 54.91
C GLU A 471 -48.25 -7.23 54.39
N ASP A 472 -48.80 -8.09 55.25
CA ASP A 472 -49.07 -9.52 55.02
C ASP A 472 -50.26 -9.78 54.08
N VAL A 473 -50.14 -10.80 53.22
CA VAL A 473 -51.31 -11.60 52.77
C VAL A 473 -50.97 -13.09 52.71
N GLU A 474 -51.79 -13.89 53.38
CA GLU A 474 -51.63 -15.34 53.46
C GLU A 474 -51.98 -16.12 52.18
N THR A 475 -51.36 -17.30 52.10
CA THR A 475 -51.80 -18.57 51.48
C THR A 475 -52.92 -18.56 50.41
N ARG A 476 -52.59 -19.07 49.20
CA ARG A 476 -53.58 -19.77 48.35
C ARG A 476 -52.97 -20.90 47.51
N LYS A 477 -52.93 -22.10 48.10
CA LYS A 477 -52.57 -23.35 47.39
C LYS A 477 -53.63 -23.68 46.33
N ARG A 478 -53.24 -23.77 45.05
CA ARG A 478 -54.10 -24.32 43.98
C ARG A 478 -53.47 -25.56 43.37
N LYS A 479 -54.14 -26.71 43.51
CA LYS A 479 -53.68 -28.00 42.96
C LYS A 479 -53.83 -28.00 41.44
N VAL A 480 -52.85 -28.55 40.73
CA VAL A 480 -52.96 -28.99 39.33
C VAL A 480 -52.82 -30.51 39.30
N PRO A 481 -53.64 -31.28 38.57
CA PRO A 481 -53.60 -32.75 38.65
C PRO A 481 -52.42 -33.35 37.89
N LEU A 482 -51.72 -34.29 38.51
CA LEU A 482 -50.93 -35.29 37.77
C LEU A 482 -51.90 -36.23 37.05
N GLN A 483 -51.72 -36.43 35.75
CA GLN A 483 -52.26 -37.60 35.05
C GLN A 483 -51.10 -38.50 34.61
N GLN A 484 -51.09 -39.71 35.15
CA GLN A 484 -50.21 -40.79 34.70
C GLN A 484 -50.73 -41.34 33.37
N ARG A 485 -49.83 -41.71 32.46
CA ARG A 485 -50.12 -42.67 31.40
C ARG A 485 -49.04 -43.75 31.38
N THR A 486 -49.50 -45.00 31.27
CA THR A 486 -48.68 -46.21 31.24
C THR A 486 -48.02 -46.42 29.87
N PRO A 487 -46.93 -47.21 29.80
CA PRO A 487 -46.19 -47.40 28.55
C PRO A 487 -46.94 -48.29 27.56
N SER A 488 -46.62 -48.15 26.28
CA SER A 488 -46.98 -49.09 25.22
C SER A 488 -45.76 -49.39 24.36
N GLN A 489 -45.47 -50.68 24.17
CA GLN A 489 -44.37 -51.15 23.35
C GLN A 489 -44.73 -50.99 21.86
N MET A 490 -43.79 -50.49 21.04
CA MET A 490 -43.79 -50.77 19.59
C MET A 490 -42.36 -50.90 19.05
N ASN A 491 -42.22 -51.70 17.99
CA ASN A 491 -40.96 -52.20 17.46
C ASN A 491 -40.03 -51.11 16.92
N VAL A 492 -38.72 -51.31 17.11
CA VAL A 492 -37.67 -50.64 16.33
C VAL A 492 -37.42 -51.44 15.06
N GLY A 493 -37.71 -50.84 13.91
CA GLY A 493 -37.39 -51.40 12.59
C GLY A 493 -36.68 -50.36 11.73
N SER A 494 -35.36 -50.20 11.91
CA SER A 494 -34.59 -49.20 11.17
C SER A 494 -34.31 -49.64 9.73
N ARG A 495 -34.67 -48.80 8.77
CA ARG A 495 -34.11 -48.78 7.42
C ARG A 495 -33.73 -47.34 7.09
N HIS A 496 -32.44 -47.09 6.93
CA HIS A 496 -31.95 -45.79 6.49
C HIS A 496 -32.17 -45.60 4.99
N THR A 497 -32.68 -44.44 4.61
CA THR A 497 -32.49 -43.83 3.29
C THR A 497 -31.81 -42.47 3.48
N PRO A 498 -30.76 -42.13 2.71
CA PRO A 498 -30.11 -40.83 2.81
C PRO A 498 -30.95 -39.76 2.11
N ILE A 499 -31.20 -38.64 2.79
CA ILE A 499 -31.77 -37.44 2.17
C ILE A 499 -30.61 -36.61 1.60
N TYR A 500 -30.52 -36.54 0.27
CA TYR A 500 -29.78 -35.47 -0.39
C TYR A 500 -30.57 -34.16 -0.26
N LEU A 501 -29.90 -33.10 0.17
CA LEU A 501 -30.36 -31.72 -0.04
C LEU A 501 -29.40 -31.09 -1.06
N SER A 502 -29.95 -30.63 -2.17
CA SER A 502 -29.24 -29.86 -3.20
C SER A 502 -29.15 -28.40 -2.78
N ASP A 503 -27.95 -27.82 -2.84
CA ASP A 503 -27.75 -26.37 -2.78
C ASP A 503 -28.05 -25.76 -4.16
N ASP A 504 -29.21 -25.11 -4.33
CA ASP A 504 -29.57 -24.29 -5.51
C ASP A 504 -30.62 -23.24 -5.08
N ASP A 505 -30.21 -21.97 -4.92
CA ASP A 505 -31.12 -20.79 -4.79
C ASP A 505 -30.29 -19.48 -4.72
N ASP A 506 -29.86 -18.92 -5.87
CA ASP A 506 -29.49 -17.49 -6.03
C ASP A 506 -29.21 -17.14 -7.53
N ALA A 507 -30.20 -17.29 -8.41
CA ALA A 507 -30.05 -17.03 -9.86
C ALA A 507 -31.33 -16.51 -10.54
N GLU A 508 -31.82 -15.32 -10.16
CA GLU A 508 -32.93 -14.66 -10.88
C GLU A 508 -32.49 -14.05 -12.23
N THR A 509 -33.37 -14.17 -13.23
CA THR A 509 -33.15 -13.74 -14.61
C THR A 509 -33.41 -12.24 -14.82
N ASN A 510 -32.75 -11.66 -15.83
CA ASN A 510 -32.94 -10.26 -16.22
C ASN A 510 -33.46 -10.17 -17.66
N GLU A 511 -34.78 -10.33 -17.83
CA GLU A 511 -35.45 -10.16 -19.13
C GLU A 511 -35.84 -8.69 -19.35
N ASN A 512 -35.26 -8.04 -20.37
CA ASN A 512 -35.97 -7.04 -21.21
C ASN A 512 -35.13 -6.54 -22.41
N ALA A 513 -35.84 -6.25 -23.52
CA ALA A 513 -35.37 -5.54 -24.72
C ALA A 513 -34.34 -6.30 -25.63
N PRO A 514 -34.18 -5.91 -26.91
CA PRO A 514 -35.01 -6.53 -27.94
C PRO A 514 -34.25 -7.08 -29.16
N GLN A 515 -34.98 -7.76 -30.04
CA GLN A 515 -34.48 -8.40 -31.27
C GLN A 515 -33.89 -7.41 -32.30
N LEU A 516 -32.82 -7.85 -32.98
CA LEU A 516 -32.49 -7.47 -34.36
C LEU A 516 -31.76 -8.64 -35.06
N VAL A 517 -31.65 -8.60 -36.40
CA VAL A 517 -31.54 -9.81 -37.25
C VAL A 517 -30.30 -9.78 -38.16
N ILE A 518 -29.92 -10.94 -38.72
CA ILE A 518 -28.88 -11.22 -39.77
C ILE A 518 -27.42 -10.91 -39.31
N SER A 519 -26.33 -11.62 -39.68
CA SER A 519 -26.02 -12.72 -40.64
C SER A 519 -24.87 -13.60 -40.06
N SER A 520 -24.92 -14.93 -40.02
CA SER A 520 -24.55 -15.92 -41.07
C SER A 520 -23.05 -16.18 -41.34
N THR A 521 -22.66 -17.48 -41.39
CA THR A 521 -21.47 -18.10 -42.06
C THR A 521 -20.06 -17.76 -41.53
N LYS A 522 -19.06 -18.67 -41.42
CA LYS A 522 -18.87 -20.13 -41.69
C LYS A 522 -18.15 -20.75 -40.46
N GLN A 523 -18.36 -21.98 -39.98
CA GLN A 523 -18.26 -23.33 -40.56
C GLN A 523 -16.87 -23.77 -41.10
N PHE A 524 -16.16 -24.60 -40.32
CA PHE A 524 -15.54 -25.91 -40.65
C PHE A 524 -15.23 -26.57 -39.25
N ARG A 525 -15.56 -27.82 -38.86
CA ARG A 525 -15.31 -29.18 -39.41
C ARG A 525 -13.80 -29.48 -39.55
N SER A 526 -13.24 -30.66 -39.20
CA SER A 526 -13.67 -31.89 -38.47
C SER A 526 -12.38 -32.66 -38.07
N SER A 527 -12.26 -33.68 -37.21
CA SER A 527 -13.15 -34.67 -36.54
C SER A 527 -12.59 -34.99 -35.11
N LYS A 528 -13.34 -35.56 -34.14
CA LYS A 528 -13.62 -37.00 -33.86
C LYS A 528 -12.44 -37.97 -34.14
N ASN A 529 -11.92 -38.77 -33.22
CA ASN A 529 -12.55 -39.82 -32.37
C ASN A 529 -11.68 -40.05 -31.09
N ALA A 530 -12.04 -40.74 -30.00
CA ALA A 530 -13.27 -41.27 -29.37
C ALA A 530 -12.98 -42.68 -28.78
N THR A 531 -13.40 -42.94 -27.53
CA THR A 531 -13.52 -44.26 -26.83
C THR A 531 -12.21 -45.06 -26.57
N ASP A 532 -12.08 -45.89 -25.52
CA ASP A 532 -12.99 -46.24 -24.41
C ASP A 532 -12.27 -46.55 -23.06
N LYS A 533 -13.04 -47.00 -22.05
CA LYS A 533 -12.67 -47.41 -20.67
C LYS A 533 -11.50 -48.44 -20.60
N THR A 534 -10.88 -48.71 -19.44
CA THR A 534 -11.40 -49.67 -18.41
C THR A 534 -10.61 -49.63 -17.09
N THR A 535 -11.26 -50.00 -15.98
CA THR A 535 -10.76 -49.98 -14.58
C THR A 535 -10.32 -51.35 -14.01
N VAL A 536 -9.18 -51.39 -13.31
CA VAL A 536 -8.75 -52.35 -12.24
C VAL A 536 -7.77 -51.52 -11.35
N LYS A 537 -7.76 -51.44 -10.00
CA LYS A 537 -7.61 -52.44 -8.91
C LYS A 537 -6.30 -53.28 -9.05
N THR A 538 -5.50 -53.59 -8.01
CA THR A 538 -5.56 -53.37 -6.54
C THR A 538 -4.16 -53.63 -5.92
N GLU A 539 -3.84 -53.01 -4.77
CA GLU A 539 -2.89 -53.53 -3.72
C GLU A 539 -1.38 -53.70 -4.11
N THR A 540 -0.34 -53.74 -3.24
CA THR A 540 -0.19 -53.67 -1.76
C THR A 540 1.24 -53.24 -1.34
N ASN A 541 1.38 -52.66 -0.13
CA ASN A 541 2.47 -52.80 0.88
C ASN A 541 3.99 -52.48 0.65
N MET A 542 4.49 -51.64 1.58
CA MET A 542 5.69 -51.77 2.45
C MET A 542 7.14 -51.43 2.00
N ASP A 543 7.72 -50.56 2.83
CA ASP A 543 9.07 -50.48 3.43
C ASP A 543 10.39 -50.19 2.66
N ASP A 544 11.21 -49.40 3.39
CA ASP A 544 12.67 -49.26 3.44
C ASP A 544 13.53 -48.83 2.23
N SER A 545 13.87 -47.52 2.25
CA SER A 545 15.24 -46.99 2.02
C SER A 545 15.82 -47.10 0.58
N PRO A 546 17.03 -46.56 0.25
CA PRO A 546 17.94 -45.68 1.00
C PRO A 546 18.28 -44.36 0.25
N GLU A 547 19.47 -43.81 0.53
CA GLU A 547 20.09 -42.56 0.04
C GLU A 547 21.00 -42.79 -1.21
N ILE A 548 21.51 -41.71 -1.86
CA ILE A 548 22.57 -41.70 -2.91
C ILE A 548 22.06 -42.16 -4.32
N ASP A 549 22.50 -41.71 -5.52
CA ASP A 549 23.74 -41.03 -5.98
C ASP A 549 23.53 -39.91 -7.04
N HIS A 550 24.54 -39.05 -7.21
CA HIS A 550 24.71 -38.09 -8.31
C HIS A 550 25.84 -38.49 -9.29
N ARG A 551 25.59 -39.34 -10.31
CA ARG A 551 26.34 -39.33 -11.60
C ARG A 551 25.86 -40.30 -12.69
N LEU A 552 25.50 -39.75 -13.85
CA LEU A 552 25.59 -40.30 -15.22
C LEU A 552 25.35 -39.08 -16.16
N LEU A 553 26.23 -38.59 -17.06
CA LEU A 553 27.02 -39.21 -18.15
C LEU A 553 26.10 -39.90 -19.19
N LEU A 554 26.14 -39.62 -20.50
CA LEU A 554 27.29 -39.22 -21.36
C LEU A 554 26.94 -38.27 -22.55
N LEU A 555 27.94 -37.48 -22.95
CA LEU A 555 28.43 -37.13 -24.30
C LEU A 555 27.49 -36.89 -25.52
N SER A 556 27.64 -35.71 -26.12
CA SER A 556 28.34 -35.47 -27.41
C SER A 556 28.65 -33.95 -27.53
N GLY A 557 29.71 -33.44 -28.16
CA GLY A 557 30.59 -33.96 -29.22
C GLY A 557 30.14 -33.35 -30.56
N ILE A 558 30.82 -32.37 -31.19
CA ILE A 558 32.21 -32.40 -31.71
C ILE A 558 32.81 -30.96 -31.85
N SER A 559 34.10 -30.86 -32.18
CA SER A 559 34.94 -29.67 -32.44
C SER A 559 34.56 -28.87 -33.72
N GLY A 560 35.18 -27.72 -34.08
CA GLY A 560 36.50 -27.19 -33.67
C GLY A 560 36.76 -25.70 -33.92
N GLN A 561 38.00 -25.35 -34.33
CA GLN A 561 38.68 -24.09 -33.95
C GLN A 561 38.97 -23.08 -35.09
N SER A 562 39.16 -21.81 -34.70
CA SER A 562 39.92 -20.74 -35.39
C SER A 562 39.28 -20.14 -36.67
N SER A 563 39.60 -18.92 -37.12
CA SER A 563 40.66 -17.96 -36.75
C SER A 563 40.30 -16.48 -37.03
N SER A 564 41.14 -15.55 -36.53
CA SER A 564 41.45 -14.19 -37.03
C SER A 564 40.36 -13.15 -37.39
N GLU A 565 40.34 -12.07 -36.58
CA GLU A 565 40.46 -10.64 -36.95
C GLU A 565 39.40 -9.86 -37.78
N ASP A 566 39.33 -8.56 -37.44
CA ASP A 566 38.74 -7.39 -38.12
C ASP A 566 37.40 -7.47 -38.88
N SER A 567 36.36 -6.90 -38.26
CA SER A 567 35.29 -6.19 -38.97
C SER A 567 34.66 -5.08 -38.10
N MET A 568 34.51 -3.88 -38.66
CA MET A 568 33.95 -2.71 -37.97
C MET A 568 32.44 -2.52 -38.20
N ASN A 569 31.76 -2.03 -37.16
CA ASN A 569 30.53 -1.21 -37.25
C ASN A 569 29.35 -1.80 -38.06
N ALA A 570 28.70 -2.84 -37.53
CA ALA A 570 27.28 -3.09 -37.84
C ALA A 570 26.39 -2.20 -36.95
N PRO A 571 25.40 -1.46 -37.49
CA PRO A 571 24.48 -0.67 -36.68
C PRO A 571 23.48 -1.58 -35.96
N GLU A 572 23.29 -1.34 -34.66
CA GLU A 572 22.35 -2.06 -33.82
C GLU A 572 20.91 -1.91 -34.35
N ARG A 573 20.15 -3.02 -34.39
CA ARG A 573 18.76 -2.98 -34.89
C ARG A 573 17.88 -2.24 -33.88
N LEU A 574 17.26 -1.15 -34.31
CA LEU A 574 16.19 -0.48 -33.56
C LEU A 574 15.12 -1.50 -33.15
N ALA A 575 14.77 -1.50 -31.86
CA ALA A 575 13.80 -2.44 -31.31
C ALA A 575 12.40 -2.26 -31.93
N SER A 576 11.73 -3.38 -32.21
CA SER A 576 10.32 -3.39 -32.64
C SER A 576 9.44 -2.73 -31.58
N THR A 577 8.44 -1.95 -32.01
CA THR A 577 7.48 -1.29 -31.10
C THR A 577 6.65 -2.27 -30.27
N GLN A 578 6.57 -3.54 -30.67
CA GLN A 578 5.98 -4.61 -29.84
C GLN A 578 6.62 -4.66 -28.45
N ALA A 579 7.94 -4.50 -28.35
CA ALA A 579 8.70 -4.48 -27.08
C ALA A 579 8.43 -3.24 -26.20
N VAL A 580 7.44 -2.41 -26.54
CA VAL A 580 6.93 -1.31 -25.70
C VAL A 580 5.52 -1.61 -25.19
N GLU A 581 4.73 -2.40 -25.93
CA GLU A 581 3.46 -2.95 -25.46
C GLU A 581 3.73 -4.07 -24.44
N THR A 582 4.62 -5.01 -24.78
CA THR A 582 5.03 -6.13 -23.91
C THR A 582 5.45 -5.69 -22.50
N VAL A 583 6.02 -4.49 -22.33
CA VAL A 583 6.50 -4.04 -21.00
C VAL A 583 5.38 -3.43 -20.12
N LEU A 584 4.20 -3.16 -20.67
CA LEU A 584 3.01 -2.86 -19.87
C LEU A 584 2.23 -4.14 -19.53
N ASP A 585 2.31 -5.13 -20.43
CA ASP A 585 1.78 -6.47 -20.23
C ASP A 585 2.61 -7.21 -19.15
N GLU A 586 3.95 -7.16 -19.21
CA GLU A 586 4.88 -7.57 -18.14
C GLU A 586 4.66 -6.81 -16.82
N MET A 587 4.18 -5.56 -16.88
CA MET A 587 3.79 -4.82 -15.68
C MET A 587 2.43 -5.24 -15.13
N GLY A 588 1.66 -6.11 -15.79
CA GLY A 588 0.39 -6.65 -15.30
C GLY A 588 -0.62 -5.54 -15.02
N MET A 589 -0.82 -4.66 -16.01
CA MET A 589 -1.70 -3.48 -15.92
C MET A 589 -2.89 -3.50 -16.90
N ASP A 590 -3.18 -4.66 -17.50
CA ASP A 590 -4.48 -4.99 -18.10
C ASP A 590 -5.15 -6.06 -17.23
N ASP A 591 -6.46 -5.96 -16.98
CA ASP A 591 -7.17 -6.67 -15.92
C ASP A 591 -7.57 -8.12 -16.30
N ASN A 592 -6.86 -8.76 -17.23
CA ASN A 592 -7.33 -9.95 -17.97
C ASN A 592 -6.34 -11.14 -18.11
N ASP A 593 -5.13 -11.10 -17.54
CA ASP A 593 -4.15 -12.18 -17.73
C ASP A 593 -3.46 -12.63 -16.42
N ASP A 594 -3.76 -13.86 -15.98
CA ASP A 594 -3.21 -14.53 -14.79
C ASP A 594 -1.94 -15.39 -15.10
N SER A 595 -1.44 -15.41 -16.35
CA SER A 595 -0.55 -16.47 -16.85
C SER A 595 0.96 -16.34 -16.52
N PHE A 596 1.35 -15.82 -15.36
CA PHE A 596 2.79 -15.68 -15.00
C PHE A 596 3.19 -16.13 -13.57
N ALA A 597 3.07 -17.43 -13.29
CA ALA A 597 3.47 -18.02 -12.00
C ALA A 597 4.26 -19.34 -12.14
N ALA A 598 5.51 -19.29 -12.64
CA ALA A 598 6.51 -20.37 -12.44
C ALA A 598 7.96 -19.93 -12.84
N ARG A 599 8.73 -19.35 -11.92
CA ARG A 599 10.20 -19.39 -11.94
C ARG A 599 10.71 -19.63 -10.51
N ASN A 600 11.63 -20.59 -10.37
CA ASN A 600 12.12 -21.05 -9.07
C ASN A 600 13.32 -20.20 -8.62
N ASP A 601 13.06 -19.14 -7.86
CA ASP A 601 14.08 -18.30 -7.19
C ASP A 601 14.38 -18.77 -5.75
N SER A 602 14.37 -20.09 -5.50
CA SER A 602 14.26 -20.70 -4.16
C SER A 602 15.48 -20.58 -3.23
N GLU A 603 16.63 -20.07 -3.70
CA GLU A 603 17.89 -20.08 -2.91
C GLU A 603 18.54 -18.69 -2.73
N ARG A 604 17.91 -17.61 -3.22
CA ARG A 604 18.54 -16.28 -3.16
C ARG A 604 18.17 -15.49 -1.89
N ALA A 605 18.66 -15.97 -0.75
CA ALA A 605 18.56 -15.28 0.53
C ALA A 605 19.01 -13.81 0.41
N LEU A 606 18.14 -12.88 0.83
CA LEU A 606 18.43 -11.45 0.75
C LEU A 606 19.64 -11.09 1.64
N PRO A 607 20.60 -10.27 1.16
CA PRO A 607 21.73 -9.89 1.99
C PRO A 607 21.27 -9.12 3.24
N LEU A 608 21.57 -9.69 4.41
CA LEU A 608 21.12 -9.21 5.73
C LEU A 608 21.58 -7.79 6.10
N ASN A 609 22.45 -7.18 5.29
CA ASN A 609 22.98 -5.83 5.47
C ASN A 609 22.31 -4.80 4.52
N THR A 610 21.21 -5.19 3.85
CA THR A 610 20.32 -4.26 3.14
C THR A 610 19.30 -3.64 4.09
N ALA A 611 18.66 -2.53 3.68
CA ALA A 611 17.57 -1.92 4.44
C ALA A 611 16.44 -2.93 4.74
N ALA A 612 16.03 -3.72 3.76
CA ALA A 612 15.05 -4.81 3.96
C ALA A 612 15.55 -5.86 4.98
N GLY A 613 16.85 -6.18 4.99
CA GLY A 613 17.44 -7.05 6.03
C GLY A 613 17.40 -6.42 7.44
N ALA A 614 17.55 -5.10 7.56
CA ALA A 614 17.38 -4.38 8.82
C ALA A 614 15.90 -4.33 9.26
N GLU A 615 14.96 -4.13 8.33
CA GLU A 615 13.52 -4.17 8.58
C GLU A 615 13.08 -5.56 9.07
N ILE A 616 13.52 -6.63 8.41
CA ILE A 616 13.27 -8.03 8.83
C ILE A 616 13.81 -8.29 10.25
N ARG A 617 15.03 -7.83 10.57
CA ARG A 617 15.61 -7.92 11.93
C ARG A 617 14.84 -7.16 13.01
N ILE A 618 13.96 -6.22 12.64
CA ILE A 618 13.09 -5.49 13.59
C ILE A 618 11.72 -6.16 13.68
N LEU A 619 11.19 -6.68 12.56
CA LEU A 619 9.97 -7.48 12.53
C LEU A 619 10.12 -8.80 13.33
N GLN A 620 11.30 -9.41 13.28
CA GLN A 620 11.72 -10.57 14.10
C GLN A 620 12.50 -10.16 15.37
N GLY A 621 12.53 -8.87 15.70
CA GLY A 621 13.27 -8.35 16.84
C GLY A 621 12.52 -8.51 18.17
N PRO A 622 13.18 -8.21 19.31
CA PRO A 622 12.51 -8.11 20.61
C PRO A 622 11.28 -7.19 20.56
N ALA A 623 10.28 -7.49 21.39
CA ALA A 623 9.01 -6.77 21.41
C ALA A 623 9.21 -5.25 21.58
N SER A 624 10.16 -4.83 22.41
CA SER A 624 10.59 -3.43 22.57
C SER A 624 10.87 -2.75 21.24
N LYS A 625 11.73 -3.33 20.42
CA LYS A 625 12.13 -2.80 19.11
C LYS A 625 10.98 -2.87 18.11
N PHE A 626 10.24 -3.98 18.09
CA PHE A 626 9.10 -4.18 17.20
C PHE A 626 8.00 -3.11 17.41
N VAL A 627 7.52 -2.95 18.65
CA VAL A 627 6.43 -2.00 18.96
C VAL A 627 6.93 -0.56 18.89
N ALA A 628 8.15 -0.25 19.34
CA ALA A 628 8.73 1.09 19.20
C ALA A 628 8.80 1.49 17.71
N TRP A 629 9.40 0.66 16.86
CA TRP A 629 9.55 0.92 15.42
C TRP A 629 8.19 1.09 14.73
N LEU A 630 7.24 0.17 14.90
CA LEU A 630 5.90 0.31 14.32
C LEU A 630 5.11 1.51 14.86
N SER A 631 5.33 1.93 16.11
CA SER A 631 4.70 3.13 16.67
C SER A 631 5.30 4.44 16.15
N GLN A 632 6.60 4.48 15.89
CA GLN A 632 7.36 5.69 15.53
C GLN A 632 7.45 5.98 14.02
N ILE A 633 7.22 4.98 13.14
CA ILE A 633 7.43 5.18 11.69
C ILE A 633 6.45 6.19 11.09
N ASN A 634 6.96 7.38 10.77
CA ASN A 634 6.39 8.33 9.82
C ASN A 634 7.33 8.44 8.61
N THR A 635 7.63 7.34 7.91
CA THR A 635 8.59 7.28 6.80
C THR A 635 8.16 8.18 5.63
N ARG A 636 8.61 9.43 5.67
CA ARG A 636 8.38 10.42 4.62
C ARG A 636 9.45 10.27 3.55
N VAL A 637 9.13 9.52 2.48
CA VAL A 637 9.94 9.54 1.24
C VAL A 637 9.62 10.81 0.44
N VAL A 638 10.10 11.95 0.94
CA VAL A 638 10.06 13.22 0.21
C VAL A 638 11.41 13.92 0.35
N ASN A 639 12.12 14.08 -0.76
CA ASN A 639 13.26 15.01 -0.88
C ASN A 639 12.74 16.46 -0.75
N ASP A 640 12.57 16.90 0.50
CA ASP A 640 12.10 18.22 0.90
C ASP A 640 13.01 18.73 2.01
N THR A 641 14.03 19.49 1.64
CA THR A 641 15.28 19.65 2.42
C THR A 641 15.19 20.64 3.58
N ASN A 642 13.99 21.15 3.90
CA ASN A 642 13.82 22.14 4.97
C ASN A 642 12.44 22.04 5.66
N PRO A 643 12.29 21.24 6.73
CA PRO A 643 11.00 21.11 7.43
C PRO A 643 10.50 22.44 8.02
N ALA A 644 11.41 23.38 8.34
CA ALA A 644 11.07 24.70 8.88
C ALA A 644 10.37 25.65 7.86
N GLN A 645 10.03 25.18 6.66
CA GLN A 645 9.20 25.91 5.70
C GLN A 645 7.71 25.54 5.76
N HIS A 646 7.34 24.49 6.49
CA HIS A 646 5.94 24.07 6.66
C HIS A 646 5.41 24.49 8.02
N ALA A 647 4.61 25.57 8.05
CA ALA A 647 3.98 26.07 9.28
C ALA A 647 2.87 25.15 9.83
N ASP A 648 2.38 24.22 9.00
CA ASP A 648 1.49 23.12 9.37
C ASP A 648 2.20 21.82 8.96
N LEU A 649 2.63 21.03 9.96
CA LEU A 649 3.16 19.68 9.76
C LEU A 649 2.10 18.60 10.03
N ASP A 650 0.96 18.94 10.62
CA ASP A 650 0.03 17.96 11.19
C ASP A 650 -0.69 17.15 10.11
N HIS A 651 -0.95 17.77 8.95
CA HIS A 651 -1.41 17.04 7.77
C HIS A 651 -0.36 16.08 7.18
N LEU A 652 0.95 16.31 7.43
CA LEU A 652 2.05 15.41 7.03
C LEU A 652 2.33 14.31 8.05
N ARG A 653 1.94 14.49 9.32
CA ARG A 653 2.12 13.49 10.39
C ARG A 653 1.15 12.29 10.31
N GLY A 654 0.08 12.38 9.51
CA GLY A 654 -0.95 11.32 9.40
C GLY A 654 -1.81 11.09 10.67
N GLY A 655 -1.55 11.85 11.75
CA GLY A 655 -2.12 11.63 13.09
C GLY A 655 -1.14 10.97 14.08
N SER A 656 0.08 10.65 13.64
CA SER A 656 1.18 10.27 14.54
C SER A 656 1.81 11.49 15.20
N ARG A 657 2.51 11.27 16.31
CA ARG A 657 2.96 12.35 17.22
C ARG A 657 4.35 12.87 16.85
N ASP A 658 5.22 12.01 16.35
CA ASP A 658 6.59 12.37 15.98
C ASP A 658 6.62 13.24 14.71
N GLU A 659 7.62 14.11 14.59
CA GLU A 659 7.86 14.83 13.34
C GLU A 659 8.18 13.84 12.20
N PRO A 660 7.75 14.09 10.96
CA PRO A 660 7.96 13.15 9.85
C PRO A 660 9.45 12.85 9.64
N SER A 661 9.89 11.68 10.09
CA SER A 661 11.28 11.25 10.01
C SER A 661 11.64 10.97 8.55
N PHE A 662 12.57 11.77 8.03
CA PHE A 662 13.13 11.58 6.69
C PHE A 662 13.75 10.18 6.60
N PHE A 663 13.46 9.46 5.51
CA PHE A 663 14.12 8.19 5.25
C PHE A 663 15.64 8.41 5.16
N VAL A 664 16.39 7.79 6.06
CA VAL A 664 17.85 7.89 6.08
C VAL A 664 18.41 6.73 5.25
N HIS A 665 19.16 7.06 4.21
CA HIS A 665 19.95 6.08 3.47
C HIS A 665 21.27 5.85 4.20
N HIS A 666 21.45 4.66 4.75
CA HIS A 666 22.70 4.18 5.31
C HIS A 666 23.58 3.59 4.20
N CYS A 667 24.89 3.68 4.34
CA CYS A 667 25.83 3.01 3.44
C CYS A 667 25.67 1.48 3.51
N ARG A 668 25.61 0.79 2.37
CA ARG A 668 25.54 -0.69 2.29
C ARG A 668 26.68 -1.45 3.01
N TYR A 669 27.72 -0.73 3.43
CA TYR A 669 28.87 -1.25 4.16
C TYR A 669 28.87 -0.86 5.66
N GLU A 670 27.71 -0.48 6.23
CA GLU A 670 27.55 -0.20 7.66
C GLU A 670 27.96 -1.39 8.55
N SER A 671 27.68 -2.62 8.10
CA SER A 671 28.14 -3.86 8.74
C SER A 671 29.67 -4.01 8.79
N GLU A 672 30.40 -3.25 7.98
CA GLU A 672 31.87 -3.20 7.95
C GLU A 672 32.41 -1.93 8.65
N GLY A 673 31.60 -1.27 9.48
CA GLY A 673 31.97 -0.11 10.31
C GLY A 673 31.70 1.26 9.67
N CYS A 674 31.08 1.33 8.50
CA CYS A 674 30.80 2.61 7.86
C CYS A 674 29.59 3.35 8.48
N THR A 675 29.84 4.41 9.24
CA THR A 675 28.79 5.22 9.88
C THR A 675 28.13 6.27 8.96
N PHE A 676 28.35 6.20 7.64
CA PHE A 676 27.81 7.20 6.71
C PHE A 676 26.31 6.99 6.46
N ALA A 677 25.52 8.00 6.85
CA ALA A 677 24.07 8.03 6.73
C ALA A 677 23.59 9.40 6.20
N THR A 678 22.59 9.40 5.31
CA THR A 678 22.13 10.63 4.64
C THR A 678 20.66 10.56 4.18
N THR A 679 19.91 11.64 4.30
CA THR A 679 18.50 11.72 3.83
C THR A 679 18.34 11.88 2.31
N VAL A 680 19.43 11.76 1.54
CA VAL A 680 19.46 11.97 0.08
C VAL A 680 20.16 10.80 -0.60
N GLY A 681 19.41 9.88 -1.20
CA GLY A 681 19.94 8.67 -1.85
C GLY A 681 21.12 8.90 -2.82
N PRO A 682 21.09 9.92 -3.72
CA PRO A 682 22.23 10.27 -4.57
C PRO A 682 23.53 10.66 -3.83
N SER A 683 23.46 11.00 -2.54
CA SER A 683 24.62 11.21 -1.68
C SER A 683 25.15 9.88 -1.13
N VAL A 684 24.29 8.91 -0.79
CA VAL A 684 24.73 7.56 -0.37
C VAL A 684 25.42 6.84 -1.51
N ALA A 685 24.84 6.84 -2.72
CA ALA A 685 25.46 6.20 -3.89
C ALA A 685 26.83 6.81 -4.25
N ARG A 686 27.02 8.11 -4.00
CA ARG A 686 28.30 8.82 -4.21
C ARG A 686 29.33 8.48 -3.13
N HIS A 687 28.89 8.27 -1.89
CA HIS A 687 29.74 7.78 -0.81
C HIS A 687 30.12 6.30 -1.06
N GLU A 688 29.16 5.42 -1.38
CA GLU A 688 29.40 4.00 -1.66
C GLU A 688 30.40 3.78 -2.79
N GLY A 689 30.31 4.57 -3.87
CA GLY A 689 31.30 4.60 -4.96
C GLY A 689 32.69 5.12 -4.58
N ARG A 690 32.92 5.44 -3.30
CA ARG A 690 34.19 5.89 -2.71
C ARG A 690 34.51 5.20 -1.36
N CYS A 691 33.64 4.32 -0.88
CA CYS A 691 33.77 3.67 0.43
C CYS A 691 34.71 2.46 0.31
N THR A 692 36.00 2.65 0.65
CA THR A 692 37.00 1.58 0.66
C THR A 692 37.08 0.95 2.05
N ALA A 693 37.64 -0.26 2.17
CA ALA A 693 37.85 -0.88 3.47
C ALA A 693 38.73 0.00 4.40
N GLU A 694 39.69 0.73 3.82
CA GLU A 694 40.52 1.70 4.53
C GLU A 694 39.70 2.92 4.98
N SER A 695 38.79 3.43 4.12
CA SER A 695 37.89 4.53 4.50
C SER A 695 37.04 4.09 5.69
N ARG A 696 36.44 2.89 5.65
CA ARG A 696 35.62 2.34 6.75
C ARG A 696 36.36 2.27 8.07
N GLN A 697 37.61 1.77 8.07
CA GLN A 697 38.44 1.73 9.29
C GLN A 697 38.83 3.13 9.79
N SER A 698 38.94 4.12 8.90
CA SER A 698 39.17 5.53 9.28
C SER A 698 37.89 6.30 9.65
N GLU A 699 36.71 5.83 9.20
CA GLU A 699 35.39 6.46 9.35
C GLU A 699 34.69 6.12 10.69
N ALA A 700 35.45 5.59 11.66
CA ALA A 700 35.31 5.93 13.08
C ALA A 700 35.70 7.41 13.35
N ALA A 701 35.39 8.29 12.40
CA ALA A 701 35.88 9.66 12.31
C ALA A 701 35.07 10.55 13.24
N LYS A 702 35.77 11.20 14.18
CA LYS A 702 35.20 12.11 15.17
C LYS A 702 34.34 13.18 14.48
N THR A 703 33.02 13.04 14.57
CA THR A 703 32.06 14.02 14.05
C THR A 703 32.33 15.36 14.73
N PHE A 704 32.82 16.35 13.99
CA PHE A 704 33.14 17.63 14.59
C PHE A 704 31.86 18.45 14.72
N SER A 705 31.62 18.94 15.94
CA SER A 705 30.57 19.91 16.26
C SER A 705 31.18 21.12 16.97
N GLU A 706 30.65 22.30 16.69
CA GLU A 706 31.00 23.59 17.30
C GLU A 706 29.68 24.34 17.51
N GLU A 707 29.39 24.70 18.75
CA GLU A 707 28.17 25.42 19.13
C GLU A 707 28.43 26.94 19.04
N CYS A 708 27.38 27.75 18.89
CA CYS A 708 27.55 29.19 18.91
C CYS A 708 27.90 29.65 20.33
N ASP A 709 28.82 30.59 20.44
CA ASP A 709 29.25 31.24 21.69
C ASP A 709 28.45 32.52 22.01
N GLU A 710 27.59 32.95 21.08
CA GLU A 710 26.68 34.07 21.26
C GLU A 710 25.46 33.66 22.09
N PRO A 711 25.08 34.43 23.14
CA PRO A 711 23.93 34.11 23.97
C PRO A 711 22.64 34.07 23.17
N ASP A 712 21.71 33.22 23.62
CA ASP A 712 20.42 32.90 22.99
C ASP A 712 20.49 32.28 21.58
N CYS A 713 21.69 31.91 21.08
CA CYS A 713 21.83 31.23 19.79
C CYS A 713 21.97 29.70 19.90
N SER A 714 20.94 28.96 19.47
CA SER A 714 20.92 27.49 19.46
C SER A 714 21.62 26.83 18.25
N TYR A 715 22.46 27.56 17.50
CA TYR A 715 23.08 27.04 16.29
C TYR A 715 24.30 26.16 16.57
N VAL A 716 24.28 24.92 16.05
CA VAL A 716 25.40 23.98 16.12
C VAL A 716 25.92 23.66 14.71
N ALA A 717 27.14 24.10 14.40
CA ALA A 717 27.83 23.72 13.18
C ALA A 717 28.32 22.26 13.29
N ARG A 718 27.95 21.40 12.34
CA ARG A 718 28.38 19.99 12.27
C ARG A 718 29.08 19.66 10.95
N GLY A 719 30.10 18.80 10.94
CA GLY A 719 30.82 18.44 9.71
C GLY A 719 31.93 17.40 9.83
N ASP A 720 32.37 16.96 8.64
CA ASP A 720 33.45 15.99 8.38
C ASP A 720 34.84 16.38 8.93
N SER A 721 35.06 17.67 9.22
CA SER A 721 36.35 18.22 9.58
C SER A 721 36.18 19.55 10.32
N ARG A 722 37.06 19.85 11.28
CA ARG A 722 37.08 21.16 11.97
C ARG A 722 37.08 22.33 10.98
N LYS A 723 37.85 22.25 9.89
CA LYS A 723 37.90 23.28 8.84
C LYS A 723 36.56 23.51 8.12
N ASN A 724 35.71 22.48 8.01
CA ASN A 724 34.37 22.61 7.46
C ASN A 724 33.37 23.15 8.51
N VAL A 725 33.50 22.71 9.76
CA VAL A 725 32.71 23.17 10.91
C VAL A 725 32.93 24.66 11.18
N SER A 726 34.17 25.08 11.44
CA SER A 726 34.45 26.49 11.76
C SER A 726 34.22 27.43 10.56
N ARG A 727 34.22 26.90 9.33
CA ARG A 727 33.74 27.63 8.13
C ARG A 727 32.22 27.82 8.13
N LYS A 728 31.44 26.83 8.58
CA LYS A 728 29.99 26.97 8.79
C LYS A 728 29.70 27.93 9.94
N MET A 729 30.39 27.77 11.08
CA MET A 729 30.25 28.64 12.25
C MET A 729 30.58 30.09 11.92
N LYS A 730 31.72 30.36 11.26
CA LYS A 730 32.07 31.71 10.78
C LYS A 730 30.99 32.31 9.88
N ARG A 731 30.50 31.57 8.87
CA ARG A 731 29.40 32.04 8.00
C ARG A 731 28.12 32.30 8.80
N HIS A 732 27.82 31.49 9.80
CA HIS A 732 26.66 31.69 10.67
C HIS A 732 26.80 33.01 11.45
N ARG A 733 27.91 33.23 12.16
CA ARG A 733 28.18 34.51 12.86
C ARG A 733 28.09 35.70 11.90
N GLU A 734 28.77 35.66 10.75
CA GLU A 734 28.71 36.66 9.67
C GLU A 734 27.29 36.99 9.14
N SER A 735 26.27 36.18 9.46
CA SER A 735 24.90 36.32 8.94
C SER A 735 23.79 36.44 9.99
N VAL A 736 24.06 36.05 11.24
CA VAL A 736 23.11 36.09 12.38
C VAL A 736 23.62 36.99 13.51
N HIS A 737 24.95 37.04 13.70
CA HIS A 737 25.64 37.82 14.72
C HIS A 737 26.66 38.78 14.07
N PRO A 738 26.22 39.71 13.20
CA PRO A 738 27.12 40.69 12.61
C PRO A 738 27.64 41.66 13.68
N ASP A 739 28.96 41.90 13.69
CA ASP A 739 29.55 43.01 14.43
C ASP A 739 28.81 44.30 14.08
N ALA A 740 28.52 45.17 15.05
CA ALA A 740 27.76 46.40 14.81
C ALA A 740 28.40 47.33 13.75
N ASP A 741 29.72 47.26 13.59
CA ASP A 741 30.51 47.99 12.60
C ASP A 741 30.57 47.30 11.22
N SER A 742 30.19 46.02 11.11
CA SER A 742 30.09 45.28 9.84
C SER A 742 28.82 45.59 9.04
N LEU A 743 27.92 46.38 9.63
CA LEU A 743 26.61 46.74 9.07
C LEU A 743 26.73 47.79 7.95
N LEU A 744 26.64 47.34 6.71
CA LEU A 744 26.81 48.18 5.52
C LEU A 744 25.54 48.98 5.21
N THR A 745 25.65 50.29 5.03
CA THR A 745 24.56 51.11 4.45
C THR A 745 24.54 50.99 2.91
N CYS A 746 23.40 51.29 2.27
CA CYS A 746 23.38 51.31 0.81
C CYS A 746 23.99 52.62 0.26
N PRO A 747 25.09 52.57 -0.52
CA PRO A 747 25.81 53.77 -0.96
C PRO A 747 25.06 54.63 -2.00
N ILE A 748 23.88 54.20 -2.44
CA ILE A 748 23.03 54.93 -3.39
C ILE A 748 21.99 55.80 -2.65
N GLY A 749 21.62 55.43 -1.41
CA GLY A 749 20.70 56.18 -0.56
C GLY A 749 19.32 56.49 -1.19
N GLY A 750 18.71 57.59 -0.71
CA GLY A 750 17.61 58.29 -1.40
C GLY A 750 16.23 57.62 -1.47
N ARG A 751 16.05 56.38 -0.99
CA ARG A 751 14.75 55.69 -0.96
C ARG A 751 14.46 55.10 0.43
N PRO A 752 13.19 54.98 0.86
CA PRO A 752 12.83 54.43 2.17
C PRO A 752 13.44 53.05 2.43
N GLN A 753 13.44 52.17 1.41
CA GLN A 753 13.97 50.81 1.50
C GLN A 753 15.51 50.74 1.59
N CYS A 754 16.19 51.89 1.62
CA CYS A 754 17.66 52.01 1.66
C CYS A 754 18.15 52.64 2.97
N ALA A 755 17.24 52.99 3.88
CA ALA A 755 17.57 53.51 5.21
C ALA A 755 18.09 52.41 6.15
N ASP A 756 17.67 51.16 5.92
CA ASP A 756 18.09 50.00 6.69
C ASP A 756 19.58 49.71 6.52
N LYS A 757 20.20 49.20 7.59
CA LYS A 757 21.57 48.68 7.57
C LYS A 757 21.56 47.21 7.12
N PHE A 758 22.49 46.83 6.26
CA PHE A 758 22.56 45.49 5.67
C PHE A 758 23.62 44.61 6.35
N VAL A 759 23.17 43.41 6.75
CA VAL A 759 24.00 42.36 7.34
C VAL A 759 24.94 41.75 6.30
N GLY A 760 26.14 42.31 6.21
CA GLY A 760 27.20 41.86 5.31
C GLY A 760 26.97 42.15 3.82
N SER A 761 28.01 41.91 3.03
CA SER A 761 28.05 42.25 1.59
C SER A 761 26.98 41.53 0.77
N VAL A 762 26.59 40.30 1.14
CA VAL A 762 25.58 39.51 0.40
C VAL A 762 24.16 40.08 0.58
N ALA A 763 23.82 40.59 1.77
CA ALA A 763 22.54 41.27 1.98
C ALA A 763 22.48 42.58 1.19
N LEU A 764 23.56 43.38 1.24
CA LEU A 764 23.67 44.61 0.44
C LEU A 764 23.61 44.33 -1.08
N GLN A 765 24.26 43.26 -1.56
CA GLN A 765 24.22 42.86 -2.96
C GLN A 765 22.79 42.47 -3.39
N ARG A 766 22.07 41.72 -2.54
CA ARG A 766 20.67 41.32 -2.75
C ARG A 766 19.70 42.50 -2.70
N HIS A 767 19.98 43.50 -1.85
CA HIS A 767 19.27 44.78 -1.81
C HIS A 767 19.49 45.56 -3.12
N LYS A 768 20.74 45.74 -3.55
CA LYS A 768 21.08 46.39 -4.82
C LYS A 768 20.37 45.72 -6.00
N SER A 769 20.42 44.39 -6.11
CA SER A 769 19.74 43.64 -7.17
C SER A 769 18.21 43.55 -7.06
N ARG A 770 17.59 44.19 -6.05
CA ARG A 770 16.13 44.32 -5.90
C ARG A 770 15.68 45.76 -6.12
N TYR A 771 16.26 46.71 -5.38
CA TYR A 771 15.76 48.08 -5.29
C TYR A 771 16.57 49.11 -6.09
N HIS A 772 17.80 48.74 -6.51
CA HIS A 772 18.69 49.55 -7.35
C HIS A 772 18.97 48.87 -8.69
N ASN A 773 17.92 48.29 -9.29
CA ASN A 773 18.01 47.77 -10.64
C ASN A 773 18.15 48.93 -11.65
N ASP A 774 19.20 48.87 -12.45
CA ASP A 774 19.64 49.94 -13.37
C ASP A 774 18.77 50.11 -14.63
N ILE A 775 17.56 49.54 -14.64
CA ILE A 775 16.70 49.44 -15.82
C ILE A 775 15.34 50.06 -15.50
N THR A 776 14.90 51.02 -16.33
CA THR A 776 13.50 51.49 -16.36
C THR A 776 12.61 50.40 -16.95
N SER A 777 11.34 50.35 -16.54
CA SER A 777 10.39 49.32 -16.96
C SER A 777 10.15 49.39 -18.47
N GLN A 778 10.80 48.53 -19.25
CA GLN A 778 10.85 48.62 -20.71
C GLN A 778 10.67 47.28 -21.41
N ARG A 779 10.30 47.32 -22.69
CA ARG A 779 10.27 46.15 -23.58
C ARG A 779 11.70 45.74 -23.98
N CYS A 780 11.84 44.54 -24.57
CA CYS A 780 13.14 44.05 -25.02
C CYS A 780 13.74 44.99 -26.08
N PRO A 781 15.00 45.45 -25.92
CA PRO A 781 15.65 46.36 -26.87
C PRO A 781 16.10 45.67 -28.18
N VAL A 782 15.98 44.34 -28.30
CA VAL A 782 16.31 43.63 -29.54
C VAL A 782 15.21 43.88 -30.59
N ALA A 783 15.59 44.51 -31.69
CA ALA A 783 14.68 44.84 -32.79
C ALA A 783 13.89 43.61 -33.28
N GLY A 784 12.57 43.78 -33.41
CA GLY A 784 11.67 42.70 -33.84
C GLY A 784 11.26 41.70 -32.75
N CYS A 785 11.65 41.90 -31.47
CA CYS A 785 11.10 41.09 -30.38
C CYS A 785 9.57 41.29 -30.26
N LYS A 786 8.81 40.19 -30.31
CA LYS A 786 7.34 40.18 -30.25
C LYS A 786 6.77 40.07 -28.83
N ILE A 787 7.62 39.96 -27.80
CA ILE A 787 7.16 39.80 -26.42
C ILE A 787 6.97 41.18 -25.79
N GLU A 788 5.70 41.50 -25.49
CA GLU A 788 5.28 42.82 -25.02
C GLU A 788 5.51 43.08 -23.52
N THR A 789 6.02 42.08 -22.80
CA THR A 789 6.38 42.17 -21.37
C THR A 789 7.25 43.38 -21.09
N LEU A 790 7.03 44.03 -19.94
CA LEU A 790 7.90 45.08 -19.43
C LEU A 790 8.84 44.47 -18.38
N TRP A 791 10.14 44.56 -18.62
CA TRP A 791 11.17 44.04 -17.73
C TRP A 791 11.59 45.09 -16.71
N THR A 792 11.30 44.82 -15.43
CA THR A 792 11.67 45.64 -14.27
C THR A 792 12.96 45.17 -13.59
N THR A 793 13.50 44.01 -13.97
CA THR A 793 14.75 43.45 -13.41
C THR A 793 15.73 43.06 -14.51
N PRO A 794 17.05 43.31 -14.32
CA PRO A 794 18.08 42.91 -15.27
C PRO A 794 18.17 41.40 -15.47
N VAL A 795 17.89 40.62 -14.43
CA VAL A 795 17.96 39.15 -14.47
C VAL A 795 16.92 38.59 -15.45
N HIS A 796 15.65 39.00 -15.32
CA HIS A 796 14.60 38.50 -16.20
C HIS A 796 14.77 38.96 -17.65
N LEU A 797 15.39 40.14 -17.89
CA LEU A 797 15.73 40.58 -19.24
C LEU A 797 16.88 39.74 -19.81
N TYR A 798 17.93 39.49 -19.05
CA TYR A 798 19.06 38.64 -19.47
C TYR A 798 18.62 37.21 -19.77
N ASP A 799 17.77 36.61 -18.92
CA ASP A 799 17.21 35.27 -19.15
C ASP A 799 16.27 35.25 -20.37
N HIS A 800 15.54 36.34 -20.67
CA HIS A 800 14.80 36.50 -21.92
C HIS A 800 15.72 36.57 -23.15
N LEU A 801 16.77 37.39 -23.11
CA LEU A 801 17.77 37.50 -24.19
C LEU A 801 18.43 36.14 -24.47
N ARG A 802 18.74 35.38 -23.42
CA ARG A 802 19.33 34.03 -23.52
C ARG A 802 18.34 32.97 -24.01
N SER A 803 17.10 32.99 -23.54
CA SER A 803 16.10 31.97 -23.89
C SER A 803 15.45 32.19 -25.25
N VAL A 804 15.11 33.43 -25.59
CA VAL A 804 14.39 33.79 -26.83
C VAL A 804 15.34 34.19 -27.94
N HIS A 805 16.28 35.10 -27.68
CA HIS A 805 17.21 35.62 -28.69
C HIS A 805 18.52 34.82 -28.81
N LYS A 806 18.74 33.84 -27.91
CA LYS A 806 19.95 32.98 -27.83
C LYS A 806 21.26 33.73 -27.60
N LEU A 807 21.18 34.99 -27.15
CA LEU A 807 22.36 35.81 -26.83
C LEU A 807 22.99 35.36 -25.51
N ALA A 808 24.32 35.37 -25.44
CA ALA A 808 25.08 35.04 -24.23
C ALA A 808 26.42 35.79 -24.22
N GLY A 809 27.05 35.91 -23.04
CA GLY A 809 28.38 36.51 -22.94
C GLY A 809 28.39 38.00 -23.26
N THR A 810 29.27 38.42 -24.17
CA THR A 810 29.41 39.82 -24.66
C THR A 810 28.10 40.35 -25.21
N ASP A 811 27.50 39.64 -26.16
CA ASP A 811 26.38 40.14 -26.97
C ASP A 811 25.13 40.40 -26.11
N ALA A 812 24.92 39.55 -25.11
CA ALA A 812 23.88 39.76 -24.11
C ALA A 812 24.23 40.91 -23.14
N SER A 813 25.51 41.11 -22.83
CA SER A 813 25.97 42.21 -21.98
C SER A 813 25.87 43.58 -22.67
N ASP A 814 26.15 43.65 -23.97
CA ASP A 814 26.06 44.89 -24.77
C ASP A 814 24.60 45.34 -24.94
N VAL A 815 23.70 44.40 -25.25
CA VAL A 815 22.25 44.66 -25.29
C VAL A 815 21.72 45.09 -23.90
N MET A 816 22.28 44.55 -22.82
CA MET A 816 21.98 44.98 -21.45
C MET A 816 22.59 46.36 -21.11
N ALA A 817 23.73 46.73 -21.69
CA ALA A 817 24.30 48.06 -21.56
C ALA A 817 23.43 49.11 -22.24
N ILE A 818 22.90 48.82 -23.43
CA ILE A 818 21.89 49.67 -24.13
C ILE A 818 20.63 49.83 -23.25
N ALA A 819 20.13 48.73 -22.67
CA ALA A 819 18.97 48.76 -21.77
C ALA A 819 19.20 49.66 -20.54
N LYS A 820 20.41 49.68 -19.97
CA LYS A 820 20.77 50.59 -18.87
C LYS A 820 20.97 52.03 -19.34
N ALA A 821 21.62 52.25 -20.49
CA ALA A 821 21.94 53.57 -21.01
C ALA A 821 20.67 54.43 -21.24
N LYS A 822 19.58 53.81 -21.69
CA LYS A 822 18.30 54.51 -21.92
C LYS A 822 17.76 55.22 -20.66
N LYS A 823 17.99 54.64 -19.48
CA LYS A 823 17.63 55.22 -18.16
C LYS A 823 18.49 56.44 -17.77
N ALA A 824 19.61 56.69 -18.46
CA ALA A 824 20.44 57.88 -18.23
C ALA A 824 20.09 59.04 -19.20
N SER A 825 19.16 58.81 -20.13
CA SER A 825 18.60 59.81 -21.05
C SER A 825 17.12 60.14 -20.79
N GLU A 826 16.54 59.52 -19.76
CA GLU A 826 15.16 59.70 -19.25
C GLU A 826 15.21 60.31 -17.85
#